data_AF-A0A925ITB7-F1
#
_entry.id   AF-A0A925ITB7-F1
#
_cell.length_a   1.000
_cell.length_b   1.000
_cell.length_c   1.000
_cell.angle_alpha   90.00
_cell.angle_beta   90.00
_cell.angle_gamma   90.00
#
_symmetry.space_group_name_H-M   'P 1'
#
loop_
_entity.id
_entity.type
_entity.pdbx_description
1 polymer ?
#
loop_
_entity_poly.entity_id
_entity_poly.type
_entity_poly.pdbx_seq_one_letter_code
_entity_poly.pdbx_strand_id
1 'polypeptide(L)'
;MGIKGTSGSNVARPRLFKTVMTEAINSINAEDRYFNSGELSQVDGFFASGDRRIAIVETITANAESIVSRAANRIFTGGSPMAYSERQAMKQQKVAAAALVDDGSVAIVETRSGFLDSLKSIFSFGGSGGGGGKASIDFAVPPDFQPINIASYGPVRMQKSVRDLDWFLRYTTYAILAGDPNILEANCLGLREILEKACSLSATIVALLEMRKSAVRLFKDEEDGKIVSSYLSVIIRSLDVDRSDAPPDIVRPSSLDRPGLKLPAIYKLSADSVVTFKMPVVYGADGRAKVTLASEEKERVVRAAYRQVFERDLKAYGLAIGDIESKVKNGEITVREFIRRMGKSELYRKQFYTPFINSRVIELAFRHFLGRAPESREEVQKYFSIVSSASVRGQSSIPSGGLYALIDALIDSDEYSRLFGEDTVPYIRSLGTEAQPSWNWGAAYQLYNYAAPQRKVPQFITLFSDYVQPLPNQHCYGASNDPLEIQFGAIFKNDTINPSARPAPIGRDVKRILIRNGSPITNERGNLDGMSAGATTLGPKIFKLTQNLGMRSPRMLQNAGITSVEGNVQALITAAYAQIFGRQVYSGQRLKQAEIRLENGEIPVKEFVRELARSQIFRSLYWEKVYVTKSIEYINRRLLGRPTYDRRENNMLFDVAAKKGFYALVDTILNSQEYQDTFGEDTLPYERYLTPAGLNLRRGRFGNSEVLKTTIGITPRGDAEKLMEMVQSLATPINERSLPELYTDQGVPALKRQRKIFKQSQSLDRDQFEGLVKAAYAQVFDKDFASYIRNEFSALESKLRNEEISIKEFVRLLGQSELYRRKFHDRYPNTKVVEFAFKHFLGRAVKDQKELAKFHGLLGRSGYKALVSALVDGEEYTRIYGEDTVPYWQYPVLPAANYPNSLQLYNRFTRQDDSLVVPSFAPTRSKMNATQMPMMISGLADLEAKKTEMDASKPMFIELGRSFQGAAGQSVEVGTSSLRRQLERTYRVTPQSSRTEKEVAINAIYRQVMDVFTGIPPSDMRLSEAESKLKNNEISVREFVRRLASSNQYRKRFYEPYPNSKVIDLLTKHLLGRAVLSQAEIRTYNKILANQGLGAAVDAIVGSEEYSKVFNEDIVPYRRYPTLPAGNYLASVKANDEELISTPWSSLSPSLVDNPFAMR
;
A
#
# COMPACT_ATOMS: atom_id res chain seq x y z
N MET A 1 0.23 -14.97 25.26
CA MET A 1 0.01 -13.94 24.22
C MET A 1 -0.97 -14.48 23.20
N GLY A 2 -2.07 -13.78 22.91
CA GLY A 2 -3.02 -14.21 21.88
C GLY A 2 -2.50 -13.93 20.46
N ILE A 3 -2.92 -14.76 19.50
CA ILE A 3 -2.69 -14.54 18.07
C ILE A 3 -3.43 -13.25 17.66
N LYS A 4 -2.73 -12.30 17.01
CA LYS A 4 -3.27 -10.96 16.70
C LYS A 4 -3.74 -10.78 15.25
N GLY A 5 -3.19 -11.58 14.33
CA GLY A 5 -3.57 -11.61 12.91
C GLY A 5 -3.89 -13.03 12.45
N THR A 6 -4.57 -13.18 11.32
CA THR A 6 -4.79 -14.48 10.69
C THR A 6 -4.87 -14.33 9.18
N SER A 7 -4.33 -15.32 8.45
CA SER A 7 -4.45 -15.39 6.98
C SER A 7 -5.79 -15.97 6.52
N GLY A 8 -6.66 -16.36 7.47
CA GLY A 8 -7.86 -17.14 7.20
C GLY A 8 -7.56 -18.63 7.05
N SER A 9 -8.60 -19.45 7.19
CA SER A 9 -8.55 -20.89 6.91
C SER A 9 -9.23 -21.17 5.58
N ASN A 10 -8.51 -21.79 4.64
CA ASN A 10 -9.12 -22.35 3.45
C ASN A 10 -9.34 -23.84 3.66
N VAL A 11 -10.41 -24.38 3.06
CA VAL A 11 -10.71 -25.82 3.09
C VAL A 11 -9.72 -26.53 2.18
N ALA A 12 -8.62 -27.01 2.75
CA ALA A 12 -7.70 -27.90 2.07
C ALA A 12 -8.10 -29.34 2.37
N ARG A 13 -8.32 -30.13 1.31
CA ARG A 13 -8.58 -31.57 1.42
C ARG A 13 -7.30 -32.30 1.01
N PRO A 14 -6.51 -32.85 1.94
CA PRO A 14 -5.35 -33.64 1.57
C PRO A 14 -5.80 -34.86 0.77
N ARG A 15 -5.03 -35.20 -0.27
CA ARG A 15 -5.26 -36.43 -1.01
C ARG A 15 -4.85 -37.62 -0.14
N LEU A 16 -5.78 -38.55 0.01
CA LEU A 16 -5.58 -39.76 0.80
C LEU A 16 -4.96 -40.87 -0.03
N PHE A 17 -5.34 -40.97 -1.31
CA PHE A 17 -4.86 -41.98 -2.24
C PHE A 17 -5.13 -41.58 -3.69
N LYS A 18 -4.55 -42.35 -4.62
CA LYS A 18 -4.72 -42.23 -6.07
C LYS A 18 -5.62 -43.35 -6.60
N THR A 19 -6.30 -43.02 -7.68
CA THR A 19 -7.05 -43.95 -8.53
C THR A 19 -6.62 -43.73 -9.97
N VAL A 20 -6.82 -44.74 -10.81
CA VAL A 20 -6.53 -44.65 -12.26
C VAL A 20 -7.22 -43.42 -12.88
N MET A 21 -8.48 -43.19 -12.53
CA MET A 21 -9.25 -42.03 -13.01
C MET A 21 -8.67 -40.70 -12.56
N THR A 22 -8.33 -40.57 -11.28
CA THR A 22 -7.77 -39.32 -10.76
C THR A 22 -6.41 -39.01 -11.38
N GLU A 23 -5.58 -40.02 -11.64
CA GLU A 23 -4.28 -39.82 -12.26
C GLU A 23 -4.41 -39.39 -13.72
N ALA A 24 -5.29 -40.03 -14.49
CA ALA A 24 -5.60 -39.63 -15.86
C ALA A 24 -6.17 -38.20 -15.94
N ILE A 25 -7.08 -37.84 -15.02
CA ILE A 25 -7.62 -36.47 -14.97
C ILE A 25 -6.53 -35.47 -14.56
N ASN A 26 -5.65 -35.83 -13.64
CA ASN A 26 -4.57 -34.97 -13.19
C ASN A 26 -3.54 -34.72 -14.30
N SER A 27 -3.16 -35.74 -15.09
CA SER A 27 -2.24 -35.57 -16.24
C SER A 27 -2.83 -34.62 -17.28
N ILE A 28 -4.14 -34.74 -17.54
CA ILE A 28 -4.87 -33.92 -18.50
C ILE A 28 -5.00 -32.47 -18.01
N ASN A 29 -5.41 -32.27 -16.76
CA ASN A 29 -5.50 -30.94 -16.15
C ASN A 29 -4.12 -30.27 -16.06
N ALA A 30 -3.05 -31.03 -15.82
CA ALA A 30 -1.69 -30.50 -15.82
C ALA A 30 -1.23 -30.04 -17.21
N GLU A 31 -1.90 -30.45 -18.30
CA GLU A 31 -1.62 -30.03 -19.68
C GLU A 31 -2.70 -29.11 -20.30
N ASP A 32 -3.81 -28.84 -19.59
CA ASP A 32 -5.01 -28.13 -20.09
C ASP A 32 -5.52 -28.71 -21.43
N ARG A 33 -5.50 -30.04 -21.56
CA ARG A 33 -5.92 -30.76 -22.77
C ARG A 33 -7.23 -31.52 -22.58
N TYR A 34 -7.68 -32.20 -23.63
CA TYR A 34 -8.70 -33.24 -23.55
C TYR A 34 -8.05 -34.62 -23.58
N PHE A 35 -8.82 -35.67 -23.25
CA PHE A 35 -8.36 -37.05 -23.31
C PHE A 35 -7.80 -37.40 -24.70
N ASN A 36 -6.60 -37.97 -24.71
CA ASN A 36 -6.07 -38.63 -25.90
C ASN A 36 -6.74 -40.01 -26.08
N SER A 37 -6.72 -40.56 -27.29
CA SER A 37 -7.31 -41.88 -27.58
C SER A 37 -6.71 -42.99 -26.71
N GLY A 38 -5.42 -42.93 -26.40
CA GLY A 38 -4.75 -43.89 -25.49
C GLY A 38 -5.21 -43.77 -24.03
N GLU A 39 -5.35 -42.56 -23.50
CA GLU A 39 -5.84 -42.34 -22.12
C GLU A 39 -7.32 -42.70 -22.00
N LEU A 40 -8.11 -42.41 -23.04
CA LEU A 40 -9.51 -42.82 -23.09
C LEU A 40 -9.64 -44.35 -23.12
N SER A 41 -8.77 -45.04 -23.87
CA SER A 41 -8.70 -46.50 -23.88
C SER A 41 -8.29 -47.08 -22.52
N GLN A 42 -7.39 -46.42 -21.79
CA GLN A 42 -7.04 -46.82 -20.42
C GLN A 42 -8.22 -46.68 -19.45
N VAL A 43 -8.96 -45.59 -19.56
CA VAL A 43 -10.18 -45.34 -18.76
C VAL A 43 -11.27 -46.35 -19.11
N ASP A 44 -11.48 -46.61 -20.40
CA ASP A 44 -12.45 -47.59 -20.89
C ASP A 44 -12.10 -49.00 -20.40
N GLY A 45 -10.82 -49.39 -20.50
CA GLY A 45 -10.32 -50.64 -19.95
C GLY A 45 -10.50 -50.76 -18.43
N PHE A 46 -10.37 -49.65 -17.68
CA PHE A 46 -10.68 -49.61 -16.25
C PHE A 46 -12.17 -49.86 -15.98
N PHE A 47 -13.08 -49.22 -16.72
CA PHE A 47 -14.53 -49.42 -16.51
C PHE A 47 -15.01 -50.79 -16.99
N ALA A 48 -14.49 -51.31 -18.12
CA ALA A 48 -14.81 -52.64 -18.63
C ALA A 48 -14.45 -53.76 -17.64
N SER A 49 -13.40 -53.55 -16.83
CA SER A 49 -13.00 -54.49 -15.76
C SER A 49 -13.66 -54.20 -14.40
N GLY A 50 -14.61 -53.26 -14.32
CA GLY A 50 -15.28 -52.83 -13.10
C GLY A 50 -16.11 -53.92 -12.42
N ASP A 51 -17.02 -54.57 -13.17
CA ASP A 51 -17.91 -55.62 -12.64
C ASP A 51 -17.11 -56.77 -12.04
N ARG A 52 -16.02 -57.14 -12.71
CA ARG A 52 -15.09 -58.17 -12.24
C ARG A 52 -14.44 -57.80 -10.90
N ARG A 53 -14.00 -56.54 -10.73
CA ARG A 53 -13.42 -56.07 -9.46
C ARG A 53 -14.46 -55.99 -8.34
N ILE A 54 -15.70 -55.62 -8.64
CA ILE A 54 -16.80 -55.61 -7.68
C ILE A 54 -17.08 -57.05 -7.20
N ALA A 55 -17.19 -58.02 -8.12
CA ALA A 55 -17.39 -59.43 -7.77
C ALA A 55 -16.25 -59.99 -6.90
N ILE A 56 -14.99 -59.63 -7.20
CA ILE A 56 -13.84 -59.99 -6.36
C ILE A 56 -13.96 -59.40 -4.95
N VAL A 57 -14.37 -58.14 -4.83
CA VAL A 57 -14.55 -57.48 -3.53
C VAL A 57 -15.71 -58.10 -2.75
N GLU A 58 -16.82 -58.43 -3.41
CA GLU A 58 -17.97 -59.09 -2.78
C GLU A 58 -17.59 -60.46 -2.21
N THR A 59 -16.86 -61.28 -2.96
CA THR A 59 -16.41 -62.60 -2.48
C THR A 59 -15.43 -62.49 -1.31
N ILE A 60 -14.49 -61.53 -1.33
CA ILE A 60 -13.57 -61.28 -0.20
C ILE A 60 -14.33 -60.77 1.03
N THR A 61 -15.25 -59.83 0.85
CA THR A 61 -15.98 -59.21 1.97
C THR A 61 -16.96 -60.16 2.64
N ALA A 62 -17.60 -61.05 1.87
CA ALA A 62 -18.45 -62.13 2.36
C ALA A 62 -17.65 -63.15 3.19
N ASN A 63 -16.43 -63.50 2.74
CA ASN A 63 -15.59 -64.51 3.38
C ASN A 63 -14.54 -63.92 4.35
N ALA A 64 -14.58 -62.61 4.62
CA ALA A 64 -13.55 -61.90 5.37
C ALA A 64 -13.26 -62.51 6.75
N GLU A 65 -14.30 -62.93 7.48
CA GLU A 65 -14.14 -63.54 8.80
C GLU A 65 -13.35 -64.85 8.73
N SER A 66 -13.59 -65.66 7.70
CA SER A 66 -12.87 -66.93 7.51
C SER A 66 -11.40 -66.71 7.15
N ILE A 67 -11.10 -65.65 6.40
CA ILE A 67 -9.73 -65.29 6.00
C ILE A 67 -8.96 -64.83 7.24
N VAL A 68 -9.55 -63.90 8.00
CA VAL A 68 -8.92 -63.34 9.20
C VAL A 68 -8.81 -64.37 10.32
N SER A 69 -9.80 -65.26 10.49
CA SER A 69 -9.72 -66.34 11.49
C SER A 69 -8.62 -67.35 11.18
N ARG A 70 -8.44 -67.74 9.92
CA ARG A 70 -7.36 -68.66 9.50
C ARG A 70 -5.98 -68.02 9.71
N ALA A 71 -5.84 -66.75 9.38
CA ALA A 71 -4.60 -66.01 9.61
C ALA A 71 -4.29 -65.83 11.10
N ALA A 72 -5.29 -65.47 11.91
CA ALA A 72 -5.13 -65.28 13.35
C ALA A 72 -4.80 -66.59 14.07
N ASN A 73 -5.45 -67.71 13.72
CA ASN A 73 -5.16 -69.03 14.29
C ASN A 73 -3.76 -69.56 13.93
N ARG A 74 -3.16 -69.05 12.85
CA ARG A 74 -1.78 -69.41 12.47
C ARG A 74 -0.73 -68.77 13.38
N ILE A 75 -1.03 -67.58 13.92
CA ILE A 75 -0.08 -66.77 14.71
C ILE A 75 -0.36 -66.77 16.21
N PHE A 76 -1.59 -67.05 16.63
CA PHE A 76 -2.01 -67.05 18.03
C PHE A 76 -2.34 -68.46 18.54
N THR A 77 -1.95 -68.74 19.78
CA THR A 77 -2.23 -70.00 20.48
C THR A 77 -2.86 -69.74 21.85
N GLY A 78 -3.60 -70.72 22.40
CA GLY A 78 -4.14 -70.64 23.77
C GLY A 78 -5.53 -70.00 23.91
N GLY A 79 -6.36 -70.00 22.86
CA GLY A 79 -7.74 -69.49 22.87
C GLY A 79 -8.26 -69.13 21.47
N SER A 80 -9.48 -68.60 21.36
CA SER A 80 -10.06 -68.13 20.08
C SER A 80 -9.76 -66.64 19.86
N PRO A 81 -8.93 -66.27 18.86
CA PRO A 81 -8.61 -64.86 18.58
C PRO A 81 -9.85 -64.05 18.13
N MET A 82 -10.84 -64.70 17.53
CA MET A 82 -12.05 -64.04 17.01
C MET A 82 -12.94 -63.45 18.09
N ALA A 83 -12.85 -63.93 19.33
CA ALA A 83 -13.56 -63.33 20.47
C ALA A 83 -13.19 -61.84 20.69
N TYR A 84 -12.06 -61.38 20.14
CA TYR A 84 -11.58 -60.00 20.25
C TYR A 84 -11.86 -59.16 18.98
N SER A 85 -12.61 -59.67 18.00
CA SER A 85 -12.97 -58.92 16.78
C SER A 85 -14.05 -57.87 17.04
N GLU A 86 -13.73 -56.61 16.70
CA GLU A 86 -14.70 -55.50 16.75
C GLU A 86 -15.88 -55.70 15.80
N ARG A 87 -15.67 -56.40 14.67
CA ARG A 87 -16.72 -56.68 13.69
C ARG A 87 -17.79 -57.63 14.25
N GLN A 88 -17.37 -58.63 15.03
CA GLN A 88 -18.30 -59.53 15.72
C GLN A 88 -19.07 -58.79 16.82
N ALA A 89 -18.40 -57.92 17.59
CA ALA A 89 -19.07 -57.09 18.59
C ALA A 89 -20.11 -56.14 17.96
N MET A 90 -19.80 -55.52 16.81
CA MET A 90 -20.76 -54.69 16.08
C MET A 90 -21.92 -55.48 15.48
N LYS A 91 -21.68 -56.68 14.94
CA LYS A 91 -22.75 -57.57 14.46
C LYS A 91 -23.68 -57.97 15.60
N GLN A 92 -23.13 -58.35 16.75
CA GLN A 92 -23.91 -58.66 17.96
C GLN A 92 -24.71 -57.45 18.46
N GLN A 93 -24.13 -56.24 18.43
CA GLN A 93 -24.86 -55.01 18.78
C GLN A 93 -25.97 -54.67 17.77
N LYS A 94 -25.74 -54.86 16.46
CA LYS A 94 -26.78 -54.64 15.43
C LYS A 94 -27.91 -55.66 15.53
N VAL A 95 -27.59 -56.93 15.80
CA VAL A 95 -28.58 -57.99 16.04
C VAL A 95 -29.33 -57.75 17.35
N ALA A 96 -28.66 -57.29 18.40
CA ALA A 96 -29.29 -56.90 19.67
C ALA A 96 -30.16 -55.64 19.55
N ALA A 97 -29.75 -54.65 18.75
CA ALA A 97 -30.55 -53.46 18.45
C ALA A 97 -31.74 -53.76 17.53
N ALA A 98 -31.60 -54.70 16.59
CA ALA A 98 -32.70 -55.20 15.77
C ALA A 98 -33.69 -56.02 16.62
N ALA A 99 -33.21 -56.80 17.59
CA ALA A 99 -34.03 -57.56 18.54
C ALA A 99 -34.80 -56.69 19.56
N LEU A 100 -34.50 -55.39 19.66
CA LEU A 100 -35.25 -54.43 20.49
C LEU A 100 -36.38 -53.72 19.72
N VAL A 101 -36.53 -54.00 18.42
CA VAL A 101 -37.51 -53.33 17.53
C VAL A 101 -38.58 -54.29 17.01
N ASP A 102 -38.45 -55.60 17.18
CA ASP A 102 -39.41 -56.58 16.68
C ASP A 102 -39.86 -57.55 17.77
N ASP A 103 -41.08 -57.35 18.26
CA ASP A 103 -41.80 -58.32 19.09
C ASP A 103 -42.55 -59.28 18.15
N GLY A 104 -42.06 -60.52 18.09
CA GLY A 104 -42.81 -61.64 17.52
C GLY A 104 -42.41 -62.07 16.10
N SER A 105 -41.27 -62.73 15.94
CA SER A 105 -41.18 -63.92 15.07
C SER A 105 -39.99 -64.81 15.41
N VAL A 106 -40.24 -66.12 15.36
CA VAL A 106 -39.36 -67.20 15.80
C VAL A 106 -38.09 -67.26 14.94
N ALA A 107 -36.93 -67.11 15.60
CA ALA A 107 -35.63 -67.39 14.99
C ALA A 107 -35.51 -68.88 14.64
N ILE A 108 -35.44 -69.17 13.35
CA ILE A 108 -35.11 -70.47 12.80
C ILE A 108 -33.70 -70.85 13.29
N VAL A 109 -33.63 -71.91 14.08
CA VAL A 109 -32.40 -72.61 14.43
C VAL A 109 -31.97 -73.41 13.21
N GLU A 110 -31.07 -72.85 12.39
CA GLU A 110 -30.27 -73.67 11.48
C GLU A 110 -29.18 -74.39 12.29
N THR A 111 -29.54 -75.59 12.69
CA THR A 111 -28.72 -76.81 12.78
C THR A 111 -27.20 -76.65 12.92
N ARG A 112 -26.75 -77.00 14.12
CA ARG A 112 -25.39 -77.48 14.46
C ARG A 112 -24.87 -78.50 13.43
N SER A 113 -24.14 -78.05 12.41
CA SER A 113 -23.40 -78.93 11.48
C SER A 113 -21.97 -78.47 11.18
N GLY A 114 -21.43 -77.47 11.90
CA GLY A 114 -20.09 -76.92 11.65
C GLY A 114 -18.95 -77.49 12.51
N PHE A 115 -19.25 -78.31 13.53
CA PHE A 115 -18.22 -78.78 14.48
C PHE A 115 -17.39 -79.96 13.93
N LEU A 116 -17.98 -80.80 13.07
CA LEU A 116 -17.31 -82.00 12.57
C LEU A 116 -16.38 -81.76 11.36
N ASP A 117 -16.63 -80.74 10.54
CA ASP A 117 -15.73 -80.39 9.42
C ASP A 117 -14.49 -79.62 9.88
N SER A 118 -14.58 -78.88 11.00
CA SER A 118 -13.43 -78.19 11.59
C SER A 118 -12.46 -79.14 12.30
N LEU A 119 -12.92 -80.34 12.70
CA LEU A 119 -12.08 -81.40 13.26
C LEU A 119 -11.31 -82.17 12.17
N LYS A 120 -11.86 -82.29 10.94
CA LYS A 120 -11.17 -82.98 9.83
C LYS A 120 -9.94 -82.23 9.32
N SER A 121 -9.86 -80.91 9.47
CA SER A 121 -8.67 -80.14 9.08
C SER A 121 -7.51 -80.19 10.10
N ILE A 122 -7.74 -80.74 11.29
CA ILE A 122 -6.72 -80.83 12.36
C ILE A 122 -5.99 -82.19 12.32
N PHE A 123 -6.58 -83.24 11.73
CA PHE A 123 -6.00 -84.59 11.66
C PHE A 123 -5.18 -84.90 10.38
N SER A 124 -4.86 -83.90 9.54
CA SER A 124 -4.09 -84.08 8.30
C SER A 124 -2.60 -83.69 8.41
N PHE A 125 -1.96 -83.90 9.57
CA PHE A 125 -0.52 -83.63 9.73
C PHE A 125 0.20 -84.87 10.26
N GLY A 126 0.61 -85.74 9.34
CA GLY A 126 1.49 -86.87 9.63
C GLY A 126 1.62 -87.84 8.45
N GLY A 127 2.80 -87.88 7.82
CA GLY A 127 3.22 -89.02 6.98
C GLY A 127 3.55 -88.73 5.51
N SER A 128 4.83 -88.44 5.25
CA SER A 128 5.67 -89.08 4.24
C SER A 128 5.04 -89.63 2.94
N GLY A 129 5.51 -89.12 1.79
CA GLY A 129 5.88 -89.98 0.65
C GLY A 129 5.19 -89.70 -0.69
N GLY A 130 5.91 -89.03 -1.58
CA GLY A 130 5.95 -89.36 -3.01
C GLY A 130 4.83 -88.86 -3.93
N GLY A 131 5.21 -88.05 -4.92
CA GLY A 131 4.60 -88.11 -6.25
C GLY A 131 3.94 -86.83 -6.78
N GLY A 132 4.68 -86.10 -7.62
CA GLY A 132 4.16 -85.68 -8.94
C GLY A 132 3.27 -84.45 -9.01
N GLY A 133 3.89 -83.27 -9.00
CA GLY A 133 3.63 -82.17 -9.96
C GLY A 133 2.22 -81.58 -10.06
N LYS A 134 2.04 -80.40 -9.45
CA LYS A 134 1.43 -79.20 -10.07
C LYS A 134 1.74 -77.99 -9.19
N ALA A 135 2.20 -76.91 -9.82
CA ALA A 135 2.87 -75.77 -9.20
C ALA A 135 2.04 -75.08 -8.10
N SER A 136 2.53 -75.12 -6.87
CA SER A 136 2.13 -74.22 -5.79
C SER A 136 3.38 -73.67 -5.14
N ILE A 137 3.52 -72.35 -5.17
CA ILE A 137 4.62 -71.61 -4.55
C ILE A 137 4.51 -71.79 -3.03
N ASP A 138 5.27 -72.74 -2.47
CA ASP A 138 5.48 -72.85 -1.03
C ASP A 138 6.43 -71.72 -0.59
N PHE A 139 5.91 -70.78 0.20
CA PHE A 139 6.69 -69.67 0.74
C PHE A 139 7.35 -70.12 2.06
N ALA A 140 8.66 -69.91 2.19
CA ALA A 140 9.40 -70.19 3.41
C ALA A 140 8.90 -69.31 4.56
N VAL A 141 8.47 -69.94 5.66
CA VAL A 141 8.19 -69.24 6.93
C VAL A 141 9.51 -68.62 7.41
N PRO A 142 9.55 -67.34 7.84
CA PRO A 142 10.75 -66.76 8.42
C PRO A 142 11.29 -67.62 9.57
N PRO A 143 12.61 -67.87 9.65
CA PRO A 143 13.20 -68.80 10.62
C PRO A 143 12.95 -68.39 12.08
N ASP A 144 12.69 -67.11 12.34
CA ASP A 144 12.48 -66.52 13.68
C ASP A 144 11.01 -66.47 14.13
N PHE A 145 10.13 -67.27 13.53
CA PHE A 145 8.70 -67.24 13.86
C PHE A 145 8.37 -68.06 15.12
N GLN A 146 7.77 -67.41 16.13
CA GLN A 146 7.15 -68.06 17.28
C GLN A 146 5.68 -67.66 17.43
N PRO A 147 4.75 -68.60 17.68
CA PRO A 147 3.35 -68.29 17.90
C PRO A 147 3.16 -67.54 19.23
N ILE A 148 2.28 -66.55 19.22
CA ILE A 148 2.00 -65.68 20.37
C ILE A 148 0.90 -66.29 21.22
N ASN A 149 1.13 -66.45 22.52
CA ASN A 149 0.09 -66.93 23.44
C ASN A 149 -0.88 -65.79 23.81
N ILE A 150 -2.19 -66.03 23.66
CA ILE A 150 -3.26 -65.04 23.94
C ILE A 150 -3.22 -64.57 25.41
N ALA A 151 -2.95 -65.47 26.34
CA ALA A 151 -2.97 -65.17 27.77
C ALA A 151 -1.84 -64.20 28.19
N SER A 152 -0.67 -64.28 27.56
CA SER A 152 0.46 -63.39 27.84
C SER A 152 0.40 -62.08 27.04
N TYR A 153 -0.32 -62.06 25.91
CA TYR A 153 -0.43 -60.90 25.05
C TYR A 153 -1.41 -59.83 25.57
N GLY A 154 -2.47 -60.26 26.25
CA GLY A 154 -3.49 -59.40 26.84
C GLY A 154 -4.55 -58.90 25.84
N PRO A 155 -5.74 -58.50 26.34
CA PRO A 155 -6.92 -58.29 25.50
C PRO A 155 -6.82 -57.06 24.58
N VAL A 156 -6.24 -55.95 25.06
CA VAL A 156 -6.13 -54.70 24.27
C VAL A 156 -5.17 -54.85 23.09
N ARG A 157 -4.06 -55.59 23.27
CA ARG A 157 -3.12 -55.86 22.18
C ARG A 157 -3.72 -56.83 21.18
N MET A 158 -4.42 -57.86 21.67
CA MET A 158 -5.14 -58.82 20.82
C MET A 158 -6.20 -58.16 19.94
N GLN A 159 -7.00 -57.24 20.50
CA GLN A 159 -7.96 -56.45 19.73
C GLN A 159 -7.28 -55.64 18.62
N LYS A 160 -6.14 -54.99 18.90
CA LYS A 160 -5.37 -54.27 17.88
C LYS A 160 -4.88 -55.20 16.77
N SER A 161 -4.33 -56.36 17.10
CA SER A 161 -3.84 -57.33 16.09
C SER A 161 -4.95 -57.84 15.18
N VAL A 162 -6.11 -58.22 15.74
CA VAL A 162 -7.27 -58.67 14.94
C VAL A 162 -7.83 -57.53 14.08
N ARG A 163 -7.92 -56.32 14.64
CA ARG A 163 -8.33 -55.12 13.91
C ARG A 163 -7.38 -54.79 12.75
N ASP A 164 -6.07 -54.94 12.95
CA ASP A 164 -5.06 -54.65 11.93
C ASP A 164 -5.15 -55.66 10.77
N LEU A 165 -5.40 -56.95 11.06
CA LEU A 165 -5.70 -57.97 10.03
C LEU A 165 -6.98 -57.61 9.24
N ASP A 166 -8.03 -57.18 9.92
CA ASP A 166 -9.25 -56.69 9.28
C ASP A 166 -8.97 -55.44 8.41
N TRP A 167 -8.11 -54.52 8.86
CA TRP A 167 -7.73 -53.32 8.11
C TRP A 167 -6.93 -53.65 6.85
N PHE A 168 -5.98 -54.58 6.92
CA PHE A 168 -5.23 -55.03 5.73
C PHE A 168 -6.19 -55.59 4.68
N LEU A 169 -7.15 -56.43 5.08
CA LEU A 169 -8.12 -56.98 4.14
C LEU A 169 -9.03 -55.89 3.55
N ARG A 170 -9.51 -54.97 4.39
CA ARG A 170 -10.38 -53.86 3.96
C ARG A 170 -9.68 -52.93 2.99
N TYR A 171 -8.44 -52.50 3.26
CA TYR A 171 -7.69 -51.66 2.35
C TYR A 171 -7.33 -52.40 1.06
N THR A 172 -7.12 -53.72 1.12
CA THR A 172 -6.97 -54.55 -0.10
C THR A 172 -8.23 -54.45 -0.97
N THR A 173 -9.42 -54.59 -0.39
CA THR A 173 -10.67 -54.44 -1.14
C THR A 173 -10.86 -53.04 -1.73
N TYR A 174 -10.44 -52.00 -1.01
CA TYR A 174 -10.48 -50.62 -1.52
C TYR A 174 -9.49 -50.39 -2.67
N ALA A 175 -8.28 -50.94 -2.57
CA ALA A 175 -7.26 -50.84 -3.60
C ALA A 175 -7.66 -51.58 -4.89
N ILE A 176 -8.28 -52.77 -4.75
CA ILE A 176 -8.86 -53.50 -5.89
C ILE A 176 -9.94 -52.65 -6.53
N LEU A 177 -10.89 -52.10 -5.77
CA LEU A 177 -11.96 -51.28 -6.33
C LEU A 177 -11.42 -50.01 -7.03
N ALA A 178 -10.40 -49.37 -6.44
CA ALA A 178 -9.74 -48.18 -6.97
C ALA A 178 -8.86 -48.45 -8.21
N GLY A 179 -8.45 -49.70 -8.44
CA GLY A 179 -7.56 -50.12 -9.52
C GLY A 179 -6.09 -49.76 -9.35
N ASP A 180 -5.69 -49.22 -8.19
CA ASP A 180 -4.34 -48.74 -7.92
C ASP A 180 -3.91 -49.15 -6.49
N PRO A 181 -2.72 -49.77 -6.29
CA PRO A 181 -2.23 -50.17 -4.98
C PRO A 181 -1.76 -49.01 -4.08
N ASN A 182 -1.80 -47.74 -4.51
CA ASN A 182 -1.29 -46.62 -3.74
C ASN A 182 -1.85 -46.51 -2.30
N ILE A 183 -3.11 -46.90 -2.06
CA ILE A 183 -3.70 -46.95 -0.70
C ILE A 183 -2.87 -47.86 0.22
N LEU A 184 -2.42 -49.00 -0.30
CA LEU A 184 -1.65 -49.99 0.44
C LEU A 184 -0.24 -49.49 0.68
N GLU A 185 0.42 -48.99 -0.36
CA GLU A 185 1.80 -48.49 -0.29
C GLU A 185 1.93 -47.33 0.70
N ALA A 186 1.06 -46.32 0.59
CA ALA A 186 1.15 -45.12 1.43
C ALA A 186 0.91 -45.40 2.93
N ASN A 187 0.08 -46.40 3.26
CA ASN A 187 -0.27 -46.74 4.64
C ASN A 187 0.62 -47.81 5.27
N CYS A 188 1.22 -48.69 4.46
CA CYS A 188 2.06 -49.78 4.96
C CYS A 188 3.55 -49.41 4.98
N LEU A 189 3.98 -48.46 4.14
CA LEU A 189 5.36 -47.98 4.14
C LEU A 189 5.70 -47.27 5.47
N GLY A 190 6.75 -47.72 6.16
CA GLY A 190 7.17 -47.21 7.46
C GLY A 190 6.37 -47.75 8.66
N LEU A 191 5.38 -48.62 8.42
CA LEU A 191 4.63 -49.29 9.49
C LEU A 191 5.48 -50.34 10.22
N ARG A 192 6.50 -50.90 9.55
CA ARG A 192 7.46 -51.89 10.10
C ARG A 192 8.02 -51.49 11.46
N GLU A 193 8.63 -50.30 11.58
CA GLU A 193 9.24 -49.81 12.84
C GLU A 193 8.21 -49.59 13.96
N ILE A 194 6.98 -49.20 13.58
CA ILE A 194 5.89 -48.98 14.52
C ILE A 194 5.41 -50.33 15.07
N LEU A 195 5.32 -51.34 14.20
CA LEU A 195 4.93 -52.69 14.55
C LEU A 195 6.01 -53.40 15.37
N GLU A 196 7.28 -53.29 15.00
CA GLU A 196 8.39 -53.94 15.71
C GLU A 196 8.46 -53.55 17.20
N LYS A 197 8.08 -52.31 17.54
CA LYS A 197 8.01 -51.84 18.94
C LYS A 197 6.90 -52.49 19.76
N ALA A 198 5.87 -53.04 19.13
CA ALA A 198 4.64 -53.50 19.79
C ALA A 198 4.29 -54.98 19.54
N CYS A 199 4.76 -55.57 18.44
CA CYS A 199 4.48 -56.94 18.03
C CYS A 199 5.65 -57.54 17.22
N SER A 200 5.67 -58.87 17.12
CA SER A 200 6.63 -59.56 16.25
C SER A 200 6.29 -59.33 14.77
N LEU A 201 7.24 -58.76 14.02
CA LEU A 201 7.10 -58.54 12.58
C LEU A 201 6.98 -59.87 11.82
N SER A 202 7.73 -60.91 12.24
CA SER A 202 7.68 -62.23 11.61
C SER A 202 6.28 -62.84 11.72
N ALA A 203 5.58 -62.62 12.84
CA ALA A 203 4.20 -63.05 12.99
C ALA A 203 3.26 -62.30 12.04
N THR A 204 3.42 -60.99 11.87
CA THR A 204 2.59 -60.19 10.94
C THR A 204 2.78 -60.63 9.49
N ILE A 205 4.02 -60.89 9.06
CA ILE A 205 4.32 -61.37 7.70
C ILE A 205 3.68 -62.75 7.46
N VAL A 206 3.81 -63.67 8.43
CA VAL A 206 3.18 -65.00 8.34
C VAL A 206 1.65 -64.90 8.27
N ALA A 207 1.04 -64.02 9.05
CA ALA A 207 -0.40 -63.78 8.97
C ALA A 207 -0.83 -63.29 7.58
N LEU A 208 -0.11 -62.32 7.00
CA LEU A 208 -0.41 -61.80 5.66
C LEU A 208 -0.21 -62.84 4.56
N LEU A 209 0.82 -63.69 4.67
CA LEU A 209 1.02 -64.82 3.75
C LEU A 209 -0.15 -65.81 3.81
N GLU A 210 -0.65 -66.10 5.00
CA GLU A 210 -1.82 -66.97 5.19
C GLU A 210 -3.12 -66.32 4.72
N MET A 211 -3.29 -65.00 4.91
CA MET A 211 -4.40 -64.23 4.34
C MET A 211 -4.38 -64.31 2.81
N ARG A 212 -3.21 -64.13 2.19
CA ARG A 212 -3.05 -64.26 0.74
C ARG A 212 -3.41 -65.65 0.24
N LYS A 213 -2.88 -66.69 0.89
CA LYS A 213 -3.20 -68.09 0.55
C LYS A 213 -4.69 -68.39 0.70
N SER A 214 -5.30 -67.94 1.79
CA SER A 214 -6.72 -68.13 2.05
C SER A 214 -7.62 -67.37 1.08
N ALA A 215 -7.24 -66.15 0.71
CA ALA A 215 -7.99 -65.33 -0.25
C ALA A 215 -7.93 -65.92 -1.67
N VAL A 216 -6.76 -66.34 -2.15
CA VAL A 216 -6.59 -66.94 -3.48
C VAL A 216 -7.40 -68.23 -3.62
N ARG A 217 -7.50 -69.03 -2.55
CA ARG A 217 -8.28 -70.29 -2.53
C ARG A 217 -9.79 -70.10 -2.72
N LEU A 218 -10.32 -68.89 -2.52
CA LEU A 218 -11.75 -68.60 -2.70
C LEU A 218 -12.14 -68.48 -4.17
N PHE A 219 -11.18 -68.21 -5.06
CA PHE A 219 -11.43 -67.99 -6.48
C PHE A 219 -11.18 -69.27 -7.27
N LYS A 220 -12.16 -69.66 -8.10
CA LYS A 220 -12.00 -70.76 -9.07
C LYS A 220 -11.23 -70.32 -10.31
N ASP A 221 -11.40 -69.05 -10.69
CA ASP A 221 -10.72 -68.44 -11.83
C ASP A 221 -9.31 -67.98 -11.44
N GLU A 222 -8.31 -68.48 -12.17
CA GLU A 222 -6.90 -68.23 -11.88
C GLU A 222 -6.53 -66.75 -11.99
N GLU A 223 -7.16 -66.04 -12.93
CA GLU A 223 -6.91 -64.62 -13.19
C GLU A 223 -7.43 -63.71 -12.06
N ASP A 224 -8.56 -64.04 -11.42
CA ASP A 224 -9.07 -63.30 -10.25
C ASP A 224 -8.16 -63.52 -9.04
N GLY A 225 -7.73 -64.76 -8.84
CA GLY A 225 -6.75 -65.11 -7.81
C GLY A 225 -5.42 -64.37 -7.98
N LYS A 226 -4.94 -64.18 -9.22
CA LYS A 226 -3.73 -63.40 -9.53
C LYS A 226 -3.87 -61.93 -9.15
N ILE A 227 -5.02 -61.30 -9.43
CA ILE A 227 -5.28 -59.90 -9.05
C ILE A 227 -5.21 -59.75 -7.53
N VAL A 228 -5.91 -60.59 -6.78
CA VAL A 228 -5.91 -60.51 -5.31
C VAL A 228 -4.52 -60.79 -4.73
N SER A 229 -3.81 -61.76 -5.30
CA SER A 229 -2.44 -62.11 -4.90
C SER A 229 -1.47 -60.95 -5.12
N SER A 230 -1.60 -60.20 -6.23
CA SER A 230 -0.71 -59.08 -6.53
C SER A 230 -0.88 -57.95 -5.52
N TYR A 231 -2.12 -57.54 -5.20
CA TYR A 231 -2.39 -56.50 -4.19
C TYR A 231 -1.91 -56.88 -2.79
N LEU A 232 -2.16 -58.12 -2.34
CA LEU A 232 -1.66 -58.58 -1.02
C LEU A 232 -0.14 -58.69 -0.99
N SER A 233 0.49 -59.01 -2.13
CA SER A 233 1.95 -59.03 -2.23
C SER A 233 2.57 -57.63 -2.14
N VAL A 234 1.85 -56.57 -2.56
CA VAL A 234 2.28 -55.18 -2.34
C VAL A 234 2.37 -54.85 -0.85
N ILE A 235 1.39 -55.28 -0.04
CA ILE A 235 1.42 -55.08 1.42
C ILE A 235 2.66 -55.73 2.01
N ILE A 236 2.89 -57.00 1.70
CA ILE A 236 4.03 -57.76 2.22
C ILE A 236 5.35 -57.07 1.81
N ARG A 237 5.48 -56.70 0.53
CA ARG A 237 6.66 -55.99 0.04
C ARG A 237 6.87 -54.66 0.77
N SER A 238 5.82 -53.86 0.94
CA SER A 238 5.91 -52.55 1.61
C SER A 238 6.25 -52.63 3.09
N LEU A 239 5.92 -53.75 3.75
CA LEU A 239 6.26 -54.02 5.15
C LEU A 239 7.67 -54.61 5.32
N ASP A 240 8.19 -55.27 4.29
CA ASP A 240 9.52 -55.87 4.34
C ASP A 240 10.64 -54.84 4.12
N VAL A 241 10.33 -53.72 3.47
CA VAL A 241 11.26 -52.59 3.28
C VAL A 241 11.62 -51.97 4.64
N ASP A 242 12.91 -51.99 4.98
CA ASP A 242 13.47 -51.25 6.11
C ASP A 242 13.38 -49.74 5.87
N ARG A 243 13.25 -48.93 6.93
CA ARG A 243 13.12 -47.47 6.76
C ARG A 243 14.36 -46.81 6.16
N SER A 244 15.55 -47.39 6.33
CA SER A 244 16.76 -46.95 5.63
C SER A 244 16.63 -47.02 4.12
N ASP A 245 15.81 -47.96 3.63
CA ASP A 245 15.62 -48.26 2.21
C ASP A 245 14.36 -47.56 1.66
N ALA A 246 13.55 -46.96 2.54
CA ALA A 246 12.41 -46.14 2.15
C ALA A 246 12.87 -44.79 1.57
N PRO A 247 12.08 -44.17 0.66
CA PRO A 247 12.40 -42.86 0.13
C PRO A 247 12.62 -41.84 1.26
N PRO A 248 13.69 -41.03 1.21
CA PRO A 248 14.00 -40.08 2.26
C PRO A 248 12.89 -39.03 2.39
N ASP A 249 12.67 -38.60 3.63
CA ASP A 249 11.74 -37.52 3.93
C ASP A 249 12.17 -36.23 3.20
N ILE A 250 11.19 -35.48 2.73
CA ILE A 250 11.43 -34.25 1.98
C ILE A 250 11.78 -33.15 2.97
N VAL A 251 13.05 -32.74 2.97
CA VAL A 251 13.56 -31.69 3.85
C VAL A 251 13.76 -30.41 3.05
N ARG A 252 13.20 -29.32 3.56
CA ARG A 252 13.46 -27.96 3.11
C ARG A 252 14.56 -27.36 3.99
N PRO A 253 15.69 -26.91 3.42
CA PRO A 253 16.78 -26.34 4.21
C PRO A 253 16.33 -25.04 4.88
N SER A 254 16.85 -24.78 6.08
CA SER A 254 16.70 -23.48 6.75
C SER A 254 17.58 -22.43 6.07
N SER A 255 17.09 -21.20 6.01
CA SER A 255 17.87 -20.01 5.63
C SER A 255 17.83 -18.99 6.77
N LEU A 256 18.63 -17.91 6.68
CA LEU A 256 18.62 -16.84 7.68
C LEU A 256 17.22 -16.28 7.92
N ASP A 257 16.42 -16.17 6.85
CA ASP A 257 15.11 -15.54 6.86
C ASP A 257 13.96 -16.55 7.03
N ARG A 258 14.22 -17.87 6.95
CA ARG A 258 13.17 -18.90 6.92
C ARG A 258 13.54 -20.18 7.69
N PRO A 259 12.63 -20.74 8.49
CA PRO A 259 12.87 -22.01 9.17
C PRO A 259 12.83 -23.19 8.19
N GLY A 260 13.65 -24.21 8.50
CA GLY A 260 13.62 -25.49 7.80
C GLY A 260 12.38 -26.30 8.16
N LEU A 261 11.81 -27.00 7.19
CA LEU A 261 10.60 -27.81 7.36
C LEU A 261 10.84 -29.22 6.79
N LYS A 262 10.12 -30.21 7.33
CA LYS A 262 10.24 -31.61 6.94
C LYS A 262 8.86 -32.20 6.65
N LEU A 263 8.72 -32.92 5.53
CA LEU A 263 7.52 -33.65 5.15
C LEU A 263 7.85 -35.15 5.02
N PRO A 264 7.11 -36.05 5.69
CA PRO A 264 7.32 -37.48 5.53
C PRO A 264 7.07 -37.93 4.08
N ALA A 265 7.91 -38.82 3.55
CA ALA A 265 7.83 -39.25 2.15
C ALA A 265 6.47 -39.86 1.76
N ILE A 266 5.79 -40.53 2.70
CA ILE A 266 4.46 -41.12 2.51
C ILE A 266 3.40 -40.10 2.05
N TYR A 267 3.50 -38.83 2.47
CA TYR A 267 2.56 -37.79 2.04
C TYR A 267 2.71 -37.43 0.56
N LYS A 268 3.90 -37.63 -0.02
CA LYS A 268 4.13 -37.40 -1.45
C LYS A 268 3.61 -38.56 -2.30
N LEU A 269 3.61 -39.79 -1.77
CA LEU A 269 3.03 -40.95 -2.45
C LEU A 269 1.51 -40.79 -2.62
N SER A 270 0.83 -40.31 -1.57
CA SER A 270 -0.62 -40.06 -1.60
C SER A 270 -1.01 -38.76 -2.33
N ALA A 271 -0.10 -37.79 -2.41
CA ALA A 271 -0.34 -36.52 -3.10
C ALA A 271 -0.52 -36.67 -4.61
N ASP A 272 -1.21 -35.71 -5.24
CA ASP A 272 -1.35 -35.65 -6.69
C ASP A 272 0.04 -35.63 -7.37
N SER A 273 0.20 -36.40 -8.44
CA SER A 273 1.45 -36.43 -9.20
C SER A 273 1.67 -35.07 -9.88
N VAL A 274 2.78 -34.41 -9.54
CA VAL A 274 3.16 -33.18 -10.21
C VAL A 274 3.91 -33.51 -11.48
N VAL A 275 3.32 -33.14 -12.62
CA VAL A 275 3.95 -33.25 -13.93
C VAL A 275 5.00 -32.14 -14.07
N THR A 276 6.27 -32.52 -14.15
CA THR A 276 7.37 -31.57 -14.38
C THR A 276 7.77 -31.56 -15.83
N PHE A 277 7.81 -30.38 -16.44
CA PHE A 277 8.23 -30.20 -17.82
C PHE A 277 9.70 -29.81 -17.87
N LYS A 278 10.52 -30.60 -18.58
CA LYS A 278 11.96 -30.40 -18.70
C LYS A 278 12.35 -30.30 -20.16
N MET A 279 13.29 -29.42 -20.45
CA MET A 279 13.92 -29.33 -21.76
C MET A 279 15.44 -29.28 -21.59
N PRO A 280 16.06 -30.46 -21.40
CA PRO A 280 17.50 -30.54 -21.19
C PRO A 280 18.24 -30.16 -22.47
N VAL A 281 19.28 -29.33 -22.30
CA VAL A 281 20.21 -28.98 -23.36
C VAL A 281 21.41 -29.93 -23.29
N VAL A 282 21.61 -30.73 -24.33
CA VAL A 282 22.78 -31.62 -24.44
C VAL A 282 23.79 -30.96 -25.37
N TYR A 283 25.04 -30.87 -24.94
CA TYR A 283 26.13 -30.38 -25.77
C TYR A 283 26.72 -31.56 -26.56
N GLY A 284 26.70 -31.47 -27.89
CA GLY A 284 27.35 -32.47 -28.74
C GLY A 284 28.87 -32.38 -28.66
N ALA A 285 29.58 -33.39 -29.22
CA ALA A 285 31.04 -33.39 -29.32
C ALA A 285 31.60 -32.14 -30.03
N ASP A 286 30.81 -31.54 -30.92
CA ASP A 286 31.13 -30.31 -31.66
C ASP A 286 30.94 -29.01 -30.81
N GLY A 287 30.60 -29.14 -29.52
CA GLY A 287 30.32 -28.02 -28.61
C GLY A 287 29.00 -27.28 -28.86
N ARG A 288 28.20 -27.70 -29.86
CA ARG A 288 26.89 -27.10 -30.17
C ARG A 288 25.79 -27.67 -29.27
N ALA A 289 25.00 -26.77 -28.69
CA ALA A 289 23.82 -27.09 -27.90
C ALA A 289 22.74 -27.72 -28.79
N LYS A 290 22.19 -28.87 -28.38
CA LYS A 290 21.12 -29.58 -29.08
C LYS A 290 20.09 -30.09 -28.08
N VAL A 291 18.82 -29.82 -28.35
CA VAL A 291 17.69 -30.38 -27.61
C VAL A 291 17.18 -31.62 -28.35
N THR A 292 17.25 -32.79 -27.70
CA THR A 292 16.92 -34.11 -28.27
C THR A 292 15.44 -34.50 -28.17
N LEU A 293 14.56 -33.58 -27.77
CA LEU A 293 13.12 -33.81 -27.62
C LEU A 293 12.35 -33.69 -28.94
N ALA A 294 11.20 -34.38 -29.02
CA ALA A 294 10.30 -34.27 -30.15
C ALA A 294 9.67 -32.86 -30.25
N SER A 295 9.25 -32.45 -31.45
CA SER A 295 8.64 -31.12 -31.67
C SER A 295 7.41 -30.89 -30.78
N GLU A 296 6.59 -31.94 -30.60
CA GLU A 296 5.41 -31.89 -29.74
C GLU A 296 5.78 -31.70 -28.26
N GLU A 297 6.78 -32.42 -27.77
CA GLU A 297 7.26 -32.31 -26.38
C GLU A 297 7.83 -30.92 -26.10
N LYS A 298 8.60 -30.36 -27.05
CA LYS A 298 9.10 -28.97 -26.97
C LYS A 298 7.95 -27.98 -26.84
N GLU A 299 6.87 -28.17 -27.61
CA GLU A 299 5.68 -27.33 -27.55
C GLU A 299 4.95 -27.47 -26.20
N ARG A 300 4.85 -28.67 -25.63
CA ARG A 300 4.27 -28.90 -24.29
C ARG A 300 5.06 -28.16 -23.20
N VAL A 301 6.39 -28.18 -23.25
CA VAL A 301 7.24 -27.43 -22.31
C VAL A 301 7.00 -25.93 -22.42
N VAL A 302 6.95 -25.40 -23.65
CA VAL A 302 6.70 -23.96 -23.90
C VAL A 302 5.32 -23.55 -23.37
N ARG A 303 4.27 -24.34 -23.63
CA ARG A 303 2.92 -24.07 -23.10
C ARG A 303 2.87 -24.16 -21.59
N ALA A 304 3.58 -25.10 -20.96
CA ALA A 304 3.71 -25.17 -19.51
C ALA A 304 4.35 -23.90 -18.93
N ALA A 305 5.39 -23.37 -19.56
CA ALA A 305 6.03 -22.13 -19.14
C ALA A 305 5.09 -20.91 -19.25
N TYR A 306 4.26 -20.82 -20.30
CA TYR A 306 3.22 -19.79 -20.40
C TYR A 306 2.21 -19.88 -19.26
N ARG A 307 1.71 -21.08 -18.98
CA ARG A 307 0.75 -21.32 -17.90
C ARG A 307 1.30 -20.98 -16.52
N GLN A 308 2.58 -21.25 -16.29
CA GLN A 308 3.23 -20.88 -15.04
C GLN A 308 3.42 -19.36 -14.91
N VAL A 309 4.04 -18.71 -15.91
CA VAL A 309 4.43 -17.29 -15.84
C VAL A 309 3.23 -16.36 -15.97
N PHE A 310 2.24 -16.70 -16.82
CA PHE A 310 1.07 -15.87 -17.10
C PHE A 310 -0.23 -16.38 -16.46
N GLU A 311 -0.16 -17.46 -15.67
CA GLU A 311 -1.29 -18.15 -15.02
C GLU A 311 -2.27 -18.85 -15.98
N ARG A 312 -2.08 -18.69 -17.29
CA ARG A 312 -2.94 -19.22 -18.35
C ARG A 312 -2.15 -19.39 -19.64
N ASP A 313 -2.64 -20.24 -20.53
CA ASP A 313 -2.06 -20.35 -21.88
C ASP A 313 -2.46 -19.12 -22.72
N LEU A 314 -1.46 -18.33 -23.11
CA LEU A 314 -1.66 -17.13 -23.94
C LEU A 314 -1.80 -17.46 -25.42
N LYS A 315 -1.32 -18.63 -25.88
CA LYS A 315 -1.42 -19.04 -27.29
C LYS A 315 -2.87 -19.20 -27.72
N ALA A 316 -3.76 -19.58 -26.81
CA ALA A 316 -5.21 -19.63 -27.04
C ALA A 316 -5.81 -18.27 -27.47
N TYR A 317 -5.15 -17.15 -27.12
CA TYR A 317 -5.58 -15.79 -27.46
C TYR A 317 -4.80 -15.20 -28.64
N GLY A 318 -3.98 -15.99 -29.35
CA GLY A 318 -3.13 -15.52 -30.45
C GLY A 318 -1.95 -14.65 -30.00
N LEU A 319 -1.63 -14.63 -28.70
CA LEU A 319 -0.51 -13.88 -28.14
C LEU A 319 0.68 -14.82 -27.91
N ALA A 320 1.78 -14.60 -28.63
CA ALA A 320 3.01 -15.38 -28.48
C ALA A 320 4.25 -14.50 -28.57
N ILE A 321 5.34 -14.92 -27.91
CA ILE A 321 6.64 -14.25 -27.99
C ILE A 321 7.57 -15.09 -28.86
N GLY A 322 7.35 -15.02 -30.17
CA GLY A 322 7.93 -15.95 -31.16
C GLY A 322 9.47 -16.06 -31.13
N ASP A 323 10.18 -14.94 -31.02
CA ASP A 323 11.65 -14.93 -31.05
C ASP A 323 12.28 -15.76 -29.93
N ILE A 324 11.69 -15.73 -28.73
CA ILE A 324 12.24 -16.40 -27.55
C ILE A 324 11.88 -17.90 -27.60
N GLU A 325 10.72 -18.25 -28.15
CA GLU A 325 10.31 -19.65 -28.34
C GLU A 325 11.24 -20.40 -29.30
N SER A 326 11.57 -19.79 -30.44
CA SER A 326 12.49 -20.39 -31.41
C SER A 326 13.86 -20.65 -30.79
N LYS A 327 14.40 -19.67 -30.03
CA LYS A 327 15.68 -19.79 -29.36
C LYS A 327 15.71 -20.91 -28.33
N VAL A 328 14.64 -21.07 -27.54
CA VAL A 328 14.59 -22.14 -26.54
C VAL A 328 14.43 -23.50 -27.22
N LYS A 329 13.60 -23.62 -28.27
CA LYS A 329 13.40 -24.87 -29.03
C LYS A 329 14.69 -25.36 -29.73
N ASN A 330 15.54 -24.42 -30.14
CA ASN A 330 16.85 -24.68 -30.74
C ASN A 330 17.92 -25.03 -29.70
N GLY A 331 17.71 -24.72 -28.42
CA GLY A 331 18.71 -24.89 -27.35
C GLY A 331 19.73 -23.75 -27.27
N GLU A 332 19.48 -22.61 -27.92
CA GLU A 332 20.34 -21.41 -27.82
C GLU A 332 20.24 -20.74 -26.44
N ILE A 333 19.08 -20.90 -25.79
CA ILE A 333 18.83 -20.45 -24.42
C ILE A 333 18.25 -21.59 -23.60
N THR A 334 18.57 -21.61 -22.31
CA THR A 334 18.02 -22.56 -21.34
C THR A 334 16.60 -22.18 -20.95
N VAL A 335 15.87 -23.10 -20.31
CA VAL A 335 14.50 -22.83 -19.80
C VAL A 335 14.53 -21.71 -18.76
N ARG A 336 15.56 -21.66 -17.91
CA ARG A 336 15.78 -20.56 -16.95
C ARG A 336 15.87 -19.20 -17.65
N GLU A 337 16.64 -19.09 -18.72
CA GLU A 337 16.78 -17.84 -19.46
C GLU A 337 15.52 -17.51 -20.28
N PHE A 338 14.82 -18.53 -20.79
CA PHE A 338 13.51 -18.38 -21.41
C PHE A 338 12.51 -17.71 -20.45
N ILE A 339 12.42 -18.20 -19.21
CA ILE A 339 11.55 -17.64 -18.17
C ILE A 339 11.97 -16.23 -17.77
N ARG A 340 13.28 -15.96 -17.67
CA ARG A 340 13.81 -14.61 -17.40
C ARG A 340 13.33 -13.61 -18.44
N ARG A 341 13.45 -13.96 -19.73
CA ARG A 341 13.05 -13.07 -20.83
C ARG A 341 11.53 -12.95 -20.93
N MET A 342 10.77 -14.00 -20.63
CA MET A 342 9.31 -13.91 -20.50
C MET A 342 8.90 -12.93 -19.41
N GLY A 343 9.52 -12.99 -18.22
CA GLY A 343 9.26 -12.04 -17.14
C GLY A 343 9.61 -10.60 -17.51
N LYS A 344 10.69 -10.39 -18.26
CA LYS A 344 11.12 -9.06 -18.73
C LYS A 344 10.33 -8.55 -19.95
N SER A 345 9.40 -9.34 -20.48
CA SER A 345 8.60 -8.95 -21.64
C SER A 345 7.62 -7.81 -21.32
N GLU A 346 7.25 -7.06 -22.36
CA GLU A 346 6.21 -6.03 -22.23
C GLU A 346 4.84 -6.62 -21.87
N LEU A 347 4.55 -7.84 -22.34
CA LEU A 347 3.32 -8.56 -22.02
C LEU A 347 3.20 -8.80 -20.51
N TYR A 348 4.26 -9.32 -19.88
CA TYR A 348 4.27 -9.55 -18.44
C TYR A 348 4.12 -8.24 -17.67
N ARG A 349 4.81 -7.18 -18.11
CA ARG A 349 4.69 -5.84 -17.51
C ARG A 349 3.26 -5.29 -17.57
N LYS A 350 2.58 -5.39 -18.72
CA LYS A 350 1.19 -4.92 -18.88
C LYS A 350 0.23 -5.69 -17.98
N GLN A 351 0.40 -7.02 -17.84
CA GLN A 351 -0.53 -7.84 -17.07
C GLN A 351 -0.28 -7.81 -15.56
N PHE A 352 0.98 -7.92 -15.12
CA PHE A 352 1.33 -8.19 -13.72
C PHE A 352 2.13 -7.09 -13.02
N TYR A 353 2.54 -6.03 -13.73
CA TYR A 353 3.24 -4.89 -13.14
C TYR A 353 2.39 -3.63 -13.12
N THR A 354 1.95 -3.13 -14.29
CA THR A 354 1.25 -1.84 -14.39
C THR A 354 -0.06 -1.71 -13.60
N PRO A 355 -0.91 -2.75 -13.45
CA PRO A 355 -2.16 -2.61 -12.72
C PRO A 355 -2.02 -2.85 -11.20
N PHE A 356 -0.80 -3.07 -10.70
CA PHE A 356 -0.54 -3.46 -9.32
C PHE A 356 0.47 -2.54 -8.63
N ILE A 357 0.37 -2.47 -7.30
CA ILE A 357 1.35 -1.80 -6.44
C ILE A 357 2.59 -2.70 -6.31
N ASN A 358 3.78 -2.13 -6.17
CA ASN A 358 5.04 -2.86 -6.01
C ASN A 358 4.97 -4.02 -4.99
N SER A 359 4.30 -3.82 -3.84
CA SER A 359 4.12 -4.90 -2.85
C SER A 359 3.34 -6.08 -3.42
N ARG A 360 2.30 -5.84 -4.22
CA ARG A 360 1.50 -6.90 -4.85
C ARG A 360 2.23 -7.55 -6.03
N VAL A 361 3.00 -6.77 -6.79
CA VAL A 361 3.89 -7.28 -7.85
C VAL A 361 4.83 -8.35 -7.31
N ILE A 362 5.43 -8.11 -6.13
CA ILE A 362 6.34 -9.07 -5.50
C ILE A 362 5.61 -10.38 -5.21
N GLU A 363 4.45 -10.33 -4.56
CA GLU A 363 3.67 -11.53 -4.22
C GLU A 363 3.34 -12.38 -5.46
N LEU A 364 2.97 -11.73 -6.56
CA LEU A 364 2.72 -12.39 -7.83
C LEU A 364 4.02 -12.94 -8.45
N ALA A 365 5.11 -12.18 -8.44
CA ALA A 365 6.40 -12.66 -8.94
C ALA A 365 6.90 -13.92 -8.20
N PHE A 366 6.69 -13.99 -6.89
CA PHE A 366 6.98 -15.18 -6.09
C PHE A 366 6.17 -16.41 -6.56
N ARG A 367 4.89 -16.22 -6.88
CA ARG A 367 4.03 -17.25 -7.47
C ARG A 367 4.56 -17.71 -8.82
N HIS A 368 4.86 -16.78 -9.73
CA HIS A 368 5.24 -17.09 -11.11
C HIS A 368 6.62 -17.74 -11.22
N PHE A 369 7.64 -17.19 -10.55
CA PHE A 369 9.03 -17.60 -10.75
C PHE A 369 9.52 -18.64 -9.74
N LEU A 370 9.04 -18.60 -8.50
CA LEU A 370 9.43 -19.54 -7.45
C LEU A 370 8.35 -20.58 -7.12
N GLY A 371 7.14 -20.43 -7.68
CA GLY A 371 6.05 -21.37 -7.44
C GLY A 371 5.53 -21.37 -6.00
N ARG A 372 5.88 -20.38 -5.17
CA ARG A 372 5.44 -20.31 -3.77
C ARG A 372 5.07 -18.90 -3.33
N ALA A 373 4.51 -18.78 -2.13
CA ALA A 373 4.30 -17.50 -1.47
C ALA A 373 5.54 -16.99 -0.69
N PRO A 374 5.68 -15.67 -0.47
CA PRO A 374 6.61 -15.12 0.52
C PRO A 374 6.34 -15.68 1.92
N GLU A 375 7.40 -15.89 2.70
CA GLU A 375 7.30 -16.56 4.00
C GLU A 375 7.61 -15.66 5.20
N SER A 376 8.43 -14.63 5.02
CA SER A 376 8.84 -13.73 6.08
C SER A 376 8.72 -12.26 5.69
N ARG A 377 8.71 -11.38 6.69
CA ARG A 377 8.67 -9.93 6.47
C ARG A 377 9.98 -9.42 5.87
N GLU A 378 11.09 -9.98 6.33
CA GLU A 378 12.46 -9.68 5.91
C GLU A 378 12.64 -9.99 4.43
N GLU A 379 12.12 -11.14 3.99
CA GLU A 379 12.11 -11.54 2.57
C GLU A 379 11.35 -10.51 1.72
N VAL A 380 10.13 -10.12 2.14
CA VAL A 380 9.36 -9.10 1.41
C VAL A 380 10.08 -7.76 1.37
N GLN A 381 10.71 -7.34 2.47
CA GLN A 381 11.48 -6.09 2.54
C GLN A 381 12.70 -6.11 1.62
N LYS A 382 13.43 -7.23 1.55
CA LYS A 382 14.58 -7.41 0.66
C LYS A 382 14.19 -7.25 -0.81
N TYR A 383 13.14 -7.92 -1.27
CA TYR A 383 12.71 -7.78 -2.67
C TYR A 383 11.99 -6.45 -2.94
N PHE A 384 11.36 -5.86 -1.93
CA PHE A 384 10.74 -4.55 -2.06
C PHE A 384 11.77 -3.43 -2.25
N SER A 385 12.92 -3.48 -1.57
CA SER A 385 13.99 -2.50 -1.78
C SER A 385 14.60 -2.59 -3.18
N ILE A 386 14.70 -3.80 -3.75
CA ILE A 386 15.18 -4.02 -5.13
C ILE A 386 14.20 -3.46 -6.16
N VAL A 387 12.90 -3.69 -5.99
CA VAL A 387 11.88 -3.14 -6.91
C VAL A 387 11.79 -1.61 -6.82
N SER A 388 11.99 -1.07 -5.62
CA SER A 388 11.77 0.35 -5.34
C SER A 388 13.02 1.23 -5.55
N SER A 389 14.19 0.63 -5.80
CA SER A 389 15.41 1.39 -6.06
C SER A 389 15.29 2.18 -7.38
N ALA A 390 15.94 3.34 -7.44
CA ALA A 390 15.87 4.20 -8.62
C ALA A 390 16.58 3.53 -9.81
N SER A 391 15.97 3.57 -11.00
CA SER A 391 16.59 3.12 -12.24
C SER A 391 17.64 4.15 -12.70
N VAL A 392 18.88 4.03 -12.22
CA VAL A 392 20.01 4.83 -12.71
C VAL A 392 20.50 4.25 -14.04
N ARG A 393 20.34 4.99 -15.15
CA ARG A 393 20.99 4.63 -16.43
C ARG A 393 22.43 5.11 -16.40
N GLY A 394 23.41 4.21 -16.50
CA GLY A 394 24.81 4.58 -16.81
C GLY A 394 25.91 4.04 -15.88
N GLN A 395 25.61 3.24 -14.85
CA GLN A 395 26.66 2.57 -14.05
C GLN A 395 26.42 1.05 -14.01
N SER A 396 27.42 0.29 -14.44
CA SER A 396 27.34 -1.14 -14.80
C SER A 396 27.60 -2.12 -13.65
N SER A 397 27.41 -1.74 -12.38
CA SER A 397 27.69 -2.62 -11.24
C SER A 397 26.58 -2.71 -10.19
N ILE A 398 25.50 -1.93 -10.31
CA ILE A 398 24.33 -2.01 -9.43
C ILE A 398 23.11 -2.25 -10.32
N PRO A 399 22.27 -3.28 -10.06
CA PRO A 399 21.08 -3.52 -10.86
C PRO A 399 20.19 -2.27 -10.83
N SER A 400 19.98 -1.66 -12.00
CA SER A 400 19.01 -0.58 -12.18
C SER A 400 17.64 -1.05 -11.68
N GLY A 401 17.08 -0.35 -10.69
CA GLY A 401 15.89 -0.81 -9.98
C GLY A 401 14.65 -0.96 -10.85
N GLY A 402 13.63 -1.64 -10.30
CA GLY A 402 12.35 -1.90 -10.96
C GLY A 402 12.08 -3.38 -11.27
N LEU A 403 11.17 -3.63 -12.22
CA LEU A 403 10.68 -4.97 -12.54
C LEU A 403 11.80 -5.94 -12.97
N TYR A 404 12.74 -5.50 -13.80
CA TYR A 404 13.75 -6.38 -14.38
C TYR A 404 14.76 -6.85 -13.33
N ALA A 405 15.18 -5.96 -12.43
CA ALA A 405 16.05 -6.29 -11.31
C ALA A 405 15.38 -7.28 -10.34
N LEU A 406 14.07 -7.16 -10.11
CA LEU A 406 13.33 -8.13 -9.30
C LEU A 406 13.37 -9.53 -9.92
N ILE A 407 13.11 -9.64 -11.23
CA ILE A 407 13.09 -10.92 -11.93
C ILE A 407 14.48 -11.55 -11.90
N ASP A 408 15.53 -10.77 -12.14
CA ASP A 408 16.90 -11.23 -12.04
C ASP A 408 17.21 -11.74 -10.64
N ALA A 409 16.88 -10.97 -9.60
CA ALA A 409 17.12 -11.38 -8.21
C ALA A 409 16.36 -12.65 -7.79
N LEU A 410 15.20 -12.93 -8.38
CA LEU A 410 14.44 -14.16 -8.11
C LEU A 410 15.03 -15.37 -8.84
N ILE A 411 15.37 -15.20 -10.13
CA ILE A 411 15.90 -16.29 -10.97
C ILE A 411 17.36 -16.61 -10.64
N ASP A 412 18.12 -15.63 -10.15
CA ASP A 412 19.51 -15.78 -9.69
C ASP A 412 19.61 -16.26 -8.24
N SER A 413 18.48 -16.54 -7.58
CA SER A 413 18.50 -17.12 -6.24
C SER A 413 18.99 -18.57 -6.23
N ASP A 414 19.71 -18.95 -5.19
CA ASP A 414 20.13 -20.34 -4.95
C ASP A 414 18.94 -21.29 -4.83
N GLU A 415 17.81 -20.77 -4.37
CA GLU A 415 16.55 -21.50 -4.27
C GLU A 415 16.06 -21.92 -5.66
N TYR A 416 16.04 -21.00 -6.63
CA TYR A 416 15.63 -21.31 -7.99
C TYR A 416 16.54 -22.37 -8.62
N SER A 417 17.85 -22.19 -8.49
CA SER A 417 18.85 -23.10 -9.06
C SER A 417 18.78 -24.52 -8.48
N ARG A 418 18.53 -24.65 -7.17
CA ARG A 418 18.40 -25.95 -6.49
C ARG A 418 17.13 -26.71 -6.91
N LEU A 419 16.02 -26.00 -7.09
CA LEU A 419 14.71 -26.62 -7.35
C LEU A 419 14.46 -26.90 -8.82
N PHE A 420 14.79 -25.94 -9.70
CA PHE A 420 14.45 -26.01 -11.12
C PHE A 420 15.67 -26.22 -12.01
N GLY A 421 16.86 -25.82 -11.55
CA GLY A 421 18.07 -25.83 -12.37
C GLY A 421 17.92 -24.92 -13.60
N GLU A 422 18.49 -25.34 -14.73
CA GLU A 422 18.43 -24.58 -15.98
C GLU A 422 17.35 -25.10 -16.95
N ASP A 423 16.91 -26.34 -16.77
CA ASP A 423 16.13 -27.09 -17.76
C ASP A 423 14.66 -27.32 -17.36
N THR A 424 14.30 -27.12 -16.09
CA THR A 424 12.95 -27.42 -15.60
C THR A 424 12.10 -26.15 -15.57
N VAL A 425 10.86 -26.25 -16.07
CA VAL A 425 9.86 -25.18 -15.92
C VAL A 425 9.40 -25.12 -14.45
N PRO A 426 9.35 -23.92 -13.83
CA PRO A 426 8.81 -23.75 -12.50
C PRO A 426 7.38 -24.26 -12.40
N TYR A 427 7.05 -24.80 -11.24
CA TYR A 427 5.72 -25.33 -10.95
C TYR A 427 5.28 -24.86 -9.56
N ILE A 428 3.96 -24.80 -9.35
CA ILE A 428 3.39 -24.41 -8.07
C ILE A 428 3.71 -25.47 -7.02
N ARG A 429 4.24 -25.01 -5.88
CA ARG A 429 4.61 -25.84 -4.74
C ARG A 429 3.47 -25.84 -3.73
N SER A 430 2.46 -26.65 -4.03
CA SER A 430 1.27 -26.81 -3.19
C SER A 430 1.48 -27.87 -2.10
N LEU A 431 0.41 -28.21 -1.37
CA LEU A 431 0.42 -29.33 -0.44
C LEU A 431 0.80 -30.63 -1.16
N GLY A 432 1.70 -31.41 -0.57
CA GLY A 432 2.15 -32.71 -1.09
C GLY A 432 3.48 -32.67 -1.87
N THR A 433 3.86 -31.51 -2.43
CA THR A 433 5.16 -31.35 -3.11
C THR A 433 6.28 -31.02 -2.13
N GLU A 434 6.00 -30.13 -1.19
CA GLU A 434 6.93 -29.68 -0.15
C GLU A 434 6.20 -29.46 1.17
N ALA A 435 6.96 -29.36 2.26
CA ALA A 435 6.45 -29.01 3.57
C ALA A 435 5.98 -27.54 3.60
N GLN A 436 4.73 -27.32 4.00
CA GLN A 436 4.10 -26.00 3.97
C GLN A 436 4.17 -25.31 5.35
N PRO A 437 4.45 -24.00 5.42
CA PRO A 437 4.40 -23.26 6.67
C PRO A 437 2.96 -23.01 7.14
N SER A 438 2.75 -23.01 8.46
CA SER A 438 1.41 -22.77 9.04
C SER A 438 1.01 -21.30 9.06
N TRP A 439 1.96 -20.37 9.19
CA TRP A 439 1.67 -18.94 9.40
C TRP A 439 1.22 -18.21 8.13
N ASN A 440 1.54 -18.68 6.93
CA ASN A 440 1.07 -18.06 5.67
C ASN A 440 0.05 -18.94 4.92
N TRP A 441 -0.47 -19.99 5.56
CA TRP A 441 -1.34 -21.00 4.97
C TRP A 441 -2.49 -20.43 4.13
N GLY A 442 -3.43 -19.68 4.74
CA GLY A 442 -4.61 -19.17 4.02
C GLY A 442 -4.27 -18.26 2.85
N ALA A 443 -3.26 -17.40 3.02
CA ALA A 443 -2.81 -16.46 2.01
C ALA A 443 -2.09 -17.17 0.84
N ALA A 444 -1.27 -18.19 1.13
CA ALA A 444 -0.58 -18.99 0.11
C ALA A 444 -1.59 -19.72 -0.79
N TYR A 445 -2.60 -20.37 -0.21
CA TYR A 445 -3.65 -21.02 -0.99
C TYR A 445 -4.46 -20.03 -1.85
N GLN A 446 -4.77 -18.84 -1.32
CA GLN A 446 -5.44 -17.79 -2.11
C GLN A 446 -4.56 -17.28 -3.27
N LEU A 447 -3.24 -17.28 -3.09
CA LEU A 447 -2.29 -16.86 -4.12
C LEU A 447 -2.22 -17.87 -5.27
N TYR A 448 -2.31 -19.17 -5.01
CA TYR A 448 -2.21 -20.19 -6.06
C TYR A 448 -3.44 -20.24 -6.99
N ASN A 449 -4.58 -19.70 -6.55
CA ASN A 449 -5.81 -19.65 -7.34
C ASN A 449 -5.74 -18.62 -8.49
N TYR A 450 -6.49 -18.89 -9.57
CA TYR A 450 -6.65 -17.98 -10.72
C TYR A 450 -7.26 -16.61 -10.37
N ALA A 451 -7.93 -16.50 -9.21
CA ALA A 451 -8.49 -15.25 -8.71
C ALA A 451 -7.44 -14.32 -8.08
N ALA A 452 -6.19 -14.79 -7.91
CA ALA A 452 -5.13 -14.00 -7.28
C ALA A 452 -4.90 -12.63 -7.94
N PRO A 453 -4.83 -12.47 -9.28
CA PRO A 453 -4.64 -11.16 -9.92
C PRO A 453 -5.82 -10.19 -9.75
N GLN A 454 -7.01 -10.68 -9.38
CA GLN A 454 -8.15 -9.81 -9.09
C GLN A 454 -7.94 -9.02 -7.79
N ARG A 455 -7.18 -9.58 -6.84
CA ARG A 455 -6.84 -8.88 -5.60
C ARG A 455 -5.75 -7.85 -5.82
N LYS A 456 -6.09 -6.58 -5.59
CA LYS A 456 -5.17 -5.43 -5.73
C LYS A 456 -4.43 -5.06 -4.45
N VAL A 457 -5.01 -5.37 -3.29
CA VAL A 457 -4.41 -5.11 -1.97
C VAL A 457 -3.37 -6.20 -1.64
N PRO A 458 -2.16 -5.85 -1.18
CA PRO A 458 -1.14 -6.84 -0.83
C PRO A 458 -1.57 -7.67 0.39
N GLN A 459 -1.31 -8.98 0.33
CA GLN A 459 -1.74 -9.96 1.33
C GLN A 459 -0.68 -10.21 2.39
N PHE A 460 0.58 -10.38 1.99
CA PHE A 460 1.61 -10.93 2.88
C PHE A 460 2.22 -9.86 3.76
N ILE A 461 2.50 -8.66 3.22
CA ILE A 461 3.04 -7.56 4.05
C ILE A 461 2.04 -7.11 5.13
N THR A 462 0.75 -7.10 4.81
CA THR A 462 -0.31 -6.77 5.77
C THR A 462 -0.42 -7.87 6.82
N LEU A 463 -0.46 -9.14 6.39
CA LEU A 463 -0.48 -10.29 7.30
C LEU A 463 0.71 -10.34 8.27
N PHE A 464 1.93 -10.18 7.77
CA PHE A 464 3.13 -10.21 8.62
C PHE A 464 3.20 -9.02 9.57
N SER A 465 2.69 -7.84 9.15
CA SER A 465 2.52 -6.70 10.04
C SER A 465 1.51 -7.00 11.15
N ASP A 466 0.41 -7.68 10.82
CA ASP A 466 -0.68 -8.00 11.76
C ASP A 466 -0.28 -8.98 12.85
N TYR A 467 0.69 -9.86 12.57
CA TYR A 467 1.24 -10.74 13.59
C TYR A 467 1.98 -9.99 14.70
N VAL A 468 2.54 -8.83 14.40
CA VAL A 468 3.30 -8.01 15.35
C VAL A 468 2.40 -6.95 16.00
N GLN A 469 1.57 -6.28 15.20
CA GLN A 469 0.71 -5.16 15.62
C GLN A 469 -0.43 -5.61 16.55
N PRO A 470 -0.97 -4.71 17.39
CA PRO A 470 -2.18 -4.98 18.17
C PRO A 470 -3.39 -5.25 17.27
N LEU A 471 -4.49 -5.74 17.86
CA LEU A 471 -5.73 -6.01 17.13
C LEU A 471 -6.17 -4.78 16.31
N PRO A 472 -6.54 -4.95 15.04
CA PRO A 472 -6.96 -3.84 14.20
C PRO A 472 -8.29 -3.27 14.69
N ASN A 473 -8.48 -1.95 14.54
CA ASN A 473 -9.77 -1.32 14.82
C ASN A 473 -10.74 -1.59 13.66
N GLN A 474 -11.47 -2.70 13.76
CA GLN A 474 -12.51 -3.11 12.84
C GLN A 474 -13.65 -3.82 13.59
N HIS A 475 -14.78 -4.05 12.92
CA HIS A 475 -15.87 -4.84 13.47
C HIS A 475 -15.43 -6.27 13.85
N CYS A 476 -16.08 -6.85 14.88
CA CYS A 476 -15.75 -8.18 15.42
C CYS A 476 -15.83 -9.33 14.39
N TYR A 477 -16.70 -9.18 13.39
CA TYR A 477 -16.89 -10.15 12.29
C TYR A 477 -16.13 -9.80 11.00
N GLY A 478 -15.21 -8.84 11.04
CA GLY A 478 -14.38 -8.44 9.90
C GLY A 478 -14.71 -7.06 9.33
N ALA A 479 -13.77 -6.50 8.57
CA ALA A 479 -13.80 -5.11 8.10
C ALA A 479 -15.00 -4.73 7.22
N SER A 480 -15.63 -5.67 6.52
CA SER A 480 -16.76 -5.40 5.61
C SER A 480 -18.12 -5.33 6.31
N ASN A 481 -18.16 -5.61 7.61
CA ASN A 481 -19.38 -5.47 8.41
C ASN A 481 -19.60 -4.06 8.95
N ASP A 482 -18.58 -3.19 8.89
CA ASP A 482 -18.76 -1.77 9.17
C ASP A 482 -19.34 -1.06 7.92
N PRO A 483 -20.46 -0.32 8.05
CA PRO A 483 -20.92 0.56 7.00
C PRO A 483 -20.00 1.79 6.87
N LEU A 484 -20.03 2.43 5.71
CA LEU A 484 -19.42 3.75 5.54
C LEU A 484 -20.20 4.79 6.38
N GLU A 485 -19.49 5.61 7.15
CA GLU A 485 -20.07 6.64 8.04
C GLU A 485 -20.48 7.90 7.27
N ILE A 486 -21.50 7.75 6.42
CA ILE A 486 -22.10 8.79 5.58
C ILE A 486 -23.54 9.11 6.02
N GLN A 487 -24.10 10.22 5.50
CA GLN A 487 -25.43 10.68 5.88
C GLN A 487 -26.54 9.67 5.57
N PHE A 488 -26.53 9.05 4.38
CA PHE A 488 -27.57 8.12 3.94
C PHE A 488 -27.01 6.80 3.41
N GLY A 489 -27.85 5.77 3.45
CA GLY A 489 -27.58 4.47 2.83
C GLY A 489 -26.82 3.51 3.74
N ALA A 490 -27.17 2.22 3.64
CA ALA A 490 -26.45 1.13 4.30
C ALA A 490 -25.42 0.56 3.32
N ILE A 491 -24.36 1.34 3.08
CA ILE A 491 -23.31 1.00 2.10
C ILE A 491 -22.18 0.29 2.83
N PHE A 492 -21.93 -0.96 2.43
CA PHE A 492 -20.84 -1.79 2.94
C PHE A 492 -19.83 -2.07 1.83
N LYS A 493 -18.57 -2.29 2.20
CA LYS A 493 -17.57 -2.76 1.25
C LYS A 493 -17.95 -4.15 0.75
N ASN A 494 -17.88 -4.35 -0.57
CA ASN A 494 -18.16 -5.64 -1.18
C ASN A 494 -16.87 -6.46 -1.34
N ASP A 495 -16.81 -7.59 -0.65
CA ASP A 495 -15.63 -8.46 -0.66
C ASP A 495 -15.53 -9.33 -1.93
N THR A 496 -16.59 -9.46 -2.74
CA THR A 496 -16.56 -10.30 -3.95
C THR A 496 -15.93 -9.61 -5.15
N ILE A 497 -16.10 -8.30 -5.30
CA ILE A 497 -15.57 -7.52 -6.43
C ILE A 497 -14.13 -7.09 -6.15
N ASN A 498 -13.84 -6.64 -4.93
CA ASN A 498 -12.51 -6.23 -4.49
C ASN A 498 -12.19 -6.91 -3.16
N PRO A 499 -11.61 -8.13 -3.18
CA PRO A 499 -11.33 -8.88 -1.97
C PRO A 499 -10.30 -8.12 -1.12
N SER A 500 -10.81 -7.46 -0.08
CA SER A 500 -10.04 -6.67 0.89
C SER A 500 -10.28 -7.16 2.32
N ALA A 501 -10.91 -8.33 2.46
CA ALA A 501 -11.17 -8.97 3.73
C ALA A 501 -9.85 -9.15 4.51
N ARG A 502 -9.87 -8.65 5.74
CA ARG A 502 -8.80 -8.73 6.73
C ARG A 502 -9.36 -9.39 7.99
N PRO A 503 -9.42 -10.73 8.02
CA PRO A 503 -9.94 -11.43 9.19
C PRO A 503 -9.02 -11.17 10.40
N ALA A 504 -9.62 -10.95 11.56
CA ALA A 504 -8.89 -10.82 12.83
C ALA A 504 -9.59 -11.66 13.91
N PRO A 505 -8.83 -12.39 14.75
CA PRO A 505 -9.39 -13.21 15.81
C PRO A 505 -9.83 -12.36 17.02
N ILE A 506 -10.95 -11.66 16.88
CA ILE A 506 -11.51 -10.80 17.95
C ILE A 506 -12.29 -11.67 18.94
N GLY A 507 -11.82 -11.70 20.19
CA GLY A 507 -12.44 -12.45 21.28
C GLY A 507 -13.80 -11.90 21.70
N ARG A 508 -14.54 -12.67 22.52
CA ARG A 508 -15.87 -12.28 23.01
C ARG A 508 -15.86 -10.97 23.81
N ASP A 509 -14.81 -10.74 24.60
CA ASP A 509 -14.78 -9.71 25.64
C ASP A 509 -13.97 -8.47 25.21
N VAL A 510 -13.67 -8.37 23.91
CA VAL A 510 -12.91 -7.25 23.36
C VAL A 510 -13.87 -6.14 22.98
N LYS A 511 -13.65 -4.95 23.55
CA LYS A 511 -14.40 -3.74 23.22
C LYS A 511 -13.64 -2.91 22.19
N ARG A 512 -14.39 -2.35 21.25
CA ARG A 512 -13.91 -1.43 20.24
C ARG A 512 -13.73 -0.03 20.82
N ILE A 513 -12.64 0.63 20.43
CA ILE A 513 -12.42 2.04 20.75
C ILE A 513 -13.25 2.88 19.78
N LEU A 514 -14.23 3.60 20.35
CA LEU A 514 -15.07 4.56 19.65
C LEU A 514 -14.67 5.99 20.02
N ILE A 515 -14.73 6.90 19.04
CA ILE A 515 -14.39 8.30 19.22
C ILE A 515 -15.68 9.10 19.37
N ARG A 516 -15.78 9.92 20.42
CA ARG A 516 -16.95 10.79 20.62
C ARG A 516 -17.04 11.84 19.51
N ASN A 517 -18.22 11.97 18.91
CA ASN A 517 -18.53 13.03 17.95
C ASN A 517 -18.91 14.31 18.70
N GLY A 518 -17.89 15.04 19.17
CA GLY A 518 -18.04 16.22 20.02
C GLY A 518 -16.80 16.40 20.89
N SER A 519 -16.99 16.91 22.10
CA SER A 519 -15.88 17.08 23.05
C SER A 519 -15.37 15.71 23.54
N PRO A 520 -14.04 15.46 23.57
CA PRO A 520 -13.49 14.19 24.07
C PRO A 520 -13.80 13.91 25.54
N ILE A 521 -13.97 14.96 26.36
CA ILE A 521 -14.25 14.85 27.80
C ILE A 521 -15.66 14.33 28.12
N THR A 522 -16.59 14.39 27.18
CA THR A 522 -17.96 13.87 27.33
C THR A 522 -18.07 12.44 26.79
N ASN A 523 -16.95 11.71 26.73
CA ASN A 523 -16.94 10.29 26.39
C ASN A 523 -17.51 9.48 27.56
N GLU A 524 -18.58 8.75 27.30
CA GLU A 524 -19.43 8.10 28.31
C GLU A 524 -18.70 6.98 29.08
N ARG A 525 -17.57 6.50 28.53
CA ARG A 525 -16.71 5.51 29.19
C ARG A 525 -15.77 6.12 30.24
N GLY A 526 -15.41 7.39 30.08
CA GLY A 526 -14.60 8.13 31.05
C GLY A 526 -15.45 8.98 32.00
N ASN A 527 -16.65 9.36 31.59
CA ASN A 527 -17.58 10.19 32.35
C ASN A 527 -19.03 9.78 32.09
N LEU A 528 -19.68 9.17 33.08
CA LEU A 528 -21.08 8.72 32.99
C LEU A 528 -22.05 9.91 32.81
N ASP A 529 -21.75 11.06 33.43
CA ASP A 529 -22.56 12.28 33.30
C ASP A 529 -22.48 12.91 31.89
N GLY A 530 -21.50 12.46 31.08
CA GLY A 530 -21.36 12.86 29.68
C GLY A 530 -22.48 12.37 28.76
N MET A 531 -23.33 11.44 29.22
CA MET A 531 -24.45 10.86 28.45
C MET A 531 -25.56 11.87 28.16
N SER A 532 -25.85 12.78 29.10
CA SER A 532 -26.93 13.79 28.99
C SER A 532 -26.42 15.20 28.67
N ALA A 533 -25.09 15.38 28.57
CA ALA A 533 -24.47 16.66 28.28
C ALA A 533 -25.02 17.25 26.97
N GLY A 534 -25.61 18.44 27.08
CA GLY A 534 -26.32 19.11 25.99
C GLY A 534 -25.45 19.47 24.77
N ALA A 535 -26.07 20.11 23.79
CA ALA A 535 -25.44 20.43 22.52
C ALA A 535 -24.12 21.22 22.72
N THR A 536 -23.01 20.62 22.29
CA THR A 536 -21.71 21.31 22.19
C THR A 536 -21.53 21.83 20.77
N THR A 537 -20.80 22.93 20.60
CA THR A 537 -20.52 23.52 19.28
C THR A 537 -19.73 22.59 18.35
N LEU A 538 -19.03 21.60 18.92
CA LEU A 538 -18.24 20.60 18.20
C LEU A 538 -19.04 19.37 17.75
N GLY A 539 -20.23 19.15 18.32
CA GLY A 539 -21.08 17.99 18.05
C GLY A 539 -22.16 18.26 16.99
N PRO A 540 -22.97 17.24 16.64
CA PRO A 540 -24.10 17.43 15.74
C PRO A 540 -25.19 18.29 16.41
N LYS A 541 -26.03 18.92 15.57
CA LYS A 541 -27.20 19.68 16.05
C LYS A 541 -28.21 18.72 16.70
N ILE A 542 -28.62 19.05 17.92
CA ILE A 542 -29.60 18.27 18.69
C ILE A 542 -30.97 18.92 18.54
N PHE A 543 -31.99 18.12 18.22
CA PHE A 543 -33.39 18.55 18.18
C PHE A 543 -34.10 18.00 19.43
N LYS A 544 -34.74 18.88 20.19
CA LYS A 544 -35.55 18.55 21.37
C LYS A 544 -36.92 19.19 21.24
N LEU A 545 -37.97 18.46 21.59
CA LEU A 545 -39.32 19.00 21.67
C LEU A 545 -39.50 19.64 23.05
N THR A 546 -39.42 20.98 23.15
CA THR A 546 -39.68 21.70 24.40
C THR A 546 -41.08 22.33 24.37
N GLN A 547 -42.07 21.68 24.98
CA GLN A 547 -43.36 22.31 25.27
C GLN A 547 -43.28 23.02 26.64
N ASN A 548 -42.70 24.22 26.69
CA ASN A 548 -42.80 25.04 27.91
C ASN A 548 -44.15 25.75 27.98
N LEU A 549 -45.17 25.05 28.46
CA LEU A 549 -46.36 25.63 29.10
C LEU A 549 -46.19 25.46 30.61
N GLY A 550 -45.50 26.40 31.25
CA GLY A 550 -45.27 26.38 32.70
C GLY A 550 -44.84 27.74 33.25
N MET A 551 -45.76 28.41 33.94
CA MET A 551 -45.59 29.59 34.80
C MET A 551 -44.99 30.87 34.17
N ARG A 552 -45.78 31.59 33.38
CA ARG A 552 -45.69 33.06 33.31
C ARG A 552 -47.09 33.68 33.34
N SER A 553 -47.22 34.74 34.14
CA SER A 553 -48.42 35.47 34.59
C SER A 553 -49.57 35.60 33.57
N PRO A 554 -50.86 35.48 34.00
CA PRO A 554 -52.04 35.46 33.15
C PRO A 554 -52.49 36.87 32.69
N ARG A 555 -51.58 37.67 32.12
CA ARG A 555 -51.93 39.01 31.60
C ARG A 555 -51.27 39.41 30.28
N MET A 556 -50.63 38.49 29.58
CA MET A 556 -50.22 38.69 28.18
C MET A 556 -50.59 37.45 27.36
N LEU A 557 -51.89 37.27 27.13
CA LEU A 557 -52.41 36.22 26.27
C LEU A 557 -53.29 36.86 25.19
N GLN A 558 -52.67 37.57 24.27
CA GLN A 558 -53.22 37.87 22.95
C GLN A 558 -52.05 38.28 22.05
N ASN A 559 -51.69 37.40 21.11
CA ASN A 559 -50.90 37.69 19.90
C ASN A 559 -49.39 37.42 19.86
N ALA A 560 -48.85 36.47 20.63
CA ALA A 560 -47.51 35.93 20.33
C ALA A 560 -47.43 34.40 20.53
N GLY A 561 -47.33 33.64 19.43
CA GLY A 561 -46.57 32.38 19.40
C GLY A 561 -47.28 31.04 19.10
N ILE A 562 -48.31 30.98 18.25
CA ILE A 562 -48.78 29.69 17.70
C ILE A 562 -47.94 29.28 16.46
N THR A 563 -47.56 30.25 15.63
CA THR A 563 -46.81 30.02 14.37
C THR A 563 -45.35 29.59 14.57
N SER A 564 -44.72 29.91 15.70
CA SER A 564 -43.33 29.52 15.98
C SER A 564 -43.19 28.07 16.48
N VAL A 565 -44.24 27.52 17.09
CA VAL A 565 -44.25 26.13 17.60
C VAL A 565 -44.43 25.14 16.45
N GLU A 566 -45.37 25.40 15.53
CA GLU A 566 -45.58 24.58 14.32
C GLU A 566 -44.31 24.49 13.46
N GLY A 567 -43.60 25.60 13.27
CA GLY A 567 -42.33 25.62 12.53
C GLY A 567 -41.24 24.76 13.18
N ASN A 568 -41.16 24.72 14.52
CA ASN A 568 -40.19 23.91 15.25
C ASN A 568 -40.52 22.41 15.18
N VAL A 569 -41.80 22.05 15.27
CA VAL A 569 -42.25 20.65 15.13
C VAL A 569 -41.98 20.14 13.72
N GLN A 570 -42.24 20.95 12.68
CA GLN A 570 -41.95 20.55 11.30
C GLN A 570 -40.45 20.43 11.03
N ALA A 571 -39.62 21.29 11.64
CA ALA A 571 -38.17 21.13 11.62
C ALA A 571 -37.72 19.83 12.31
N LEU A 572 -38.40 19.42 13.38
CA LEU A 572 -38.14 18.15 14.07
C LEU A 572 -38.57 16.95 13.23
N ILE A 573 -39.74 16.98 12.58
CA ILE A 573 -40.21 15.93 11.66
C ILE A 573 -39.22 15.74 10.51
N THR A 574 -38.84 16.83 9.85
CA THR A 574 -37.86 16.78 8.76
C THR A 574 -36.51 16.27 9.24
N ALA A 575 -36.06 16.67 10.43
CA ALA A 575 -34.84 16.12 11.05
C ALA A 575 -34.97 14.63 11.39
N ALA A 576 -36.13 14.15 11.84
CA ALA A 576 -36.39 12.76 12.18
C ALA A 576 -36.25 11.84 10.96
N TYR A 577 -36.85 12.24 9.83
CA TYR A 577 -36.65 11.53 8.57
C TYR A 577 -35.19 11.54 8.12
N ALA A 578 -34.52 12.69 8.22
CA ALA A 578 -33.11 12.82 7.87
C ALA A 578 -32.21 11.95 8.76
N GLN A 579 -32.53 11.79 10.04
CA GLN A 579 -31.76 10.96 10.96
C GLN A 579 -31.96 9.47 10.69
N ILE A 580 -33.23 9.02 10.63
CA ILE A 580 -33.58 7.59 10.56
C ILE A 580 -33.34 7.01 9.17
N PHE A 581 -33.74 7.72 8.11
CA PHE A 581 -33.56 7.29 6.72
C PHE A 581 -32.28 7.88 6.08
N GLY A 582 -31.61 8.82 6.75
CA GLY A 582 -30.44 9.52 6.20
C GLY A 582 -30.76 10.59 5.15
N ARG A 583 -32.01 10.64 4.69
CA ARG A 583 -32.50 11.53 3.62
C ARG A 583 -33.98 11.83 3.83
N GLN A 584 -34.47 12.85 3.14
CA GLN A 584 -35.91 13.02 2.98
C GLN A 584 -36.48 11.88 2.14
N VAL A 585 -37.61 11.34 2.59
CA VAL A 585 -38.32 10.25 1.93
C VAL A 585 -39.15 10.82 0.77
N TYR A 586 -39.45 10.00 -0.24
CA TYR A 586 -40.27 10.45 -1.37
C TYR A 586 -41.68 10.82 -0.91
N SER A 587 -42.37 11.70 -1.65
CA SER A 587 -43.67 12.29 -1.24
C SER A 587 -44.76 11.25 -0.91
N GLY A 588 -44.76 10.09 -1.58
CA GLY A 588 -45.69 8.98 -1.31
C GLY A 588 -45.27 8.02 -0.19
N GLN A 589 -44.09 8.21 0.40
CA GLN A 589 -43.52 7.33 1.41
C GLN A 589 -43.51 7.97 2.81
N ARG A 590 -44.05 9.19 2.97
CA ARG A 590 -44.19 9.85 4.28
C ARG A 590 -45.30 9.22 5.11
N LEU A 591 -45.05 9.01 6.39
CA LEU A 591 -46.02 8.50 7.36
C LEU A 591 -46.88 9.64 7.92
N LYS A 592 -47.82 10.14 7.12
CA LYS A 592 -48.66 11.29 7.49
C LYS A 592 -49.42 11.11 8.82
N GLN A 593 -49.90 9.90 9.09
CA GLN A 593 -50.62 9.62 10.35
C GLN A 593 -49.72 9.80 11.59
N ALA A 594 -48.47 9.33 11.50
CA ALA A 594 -47.48 9.49 12.56
C ALA A 594 -47.10 10.96 12.76
N GLU A 595 -46.97 11.72 11.66
CA GLU A 595 -46.67 13.16 11.68
C GLU A 595 -47.78 13.93 12.40
N ILE A 596 -49.05 13.70 12.04
CA ILE A 596 -50.20 14.36 12.66
C ILE A 596 -50.27 14.05 14.17
N ARG A 597 -50.02 12.80 14.57
CA ARG A 597 -50.02 12.43 15.99
C ARG A 597 -48.93 13.16 16.78
N LEU A 598 -47.75 13.35 16.19
CA LEU A 598 -46.67 14.11 16.82
C LEU A 598 -46.99 15.61 16.88
N GLU A 599 -47.59 16.16 15.82
CA GLU A 599 -48.03 17.57 15.77
C GLU A 599 -49.10 17.86 16.82
N ASN A 600 -50.03 16.93 17.04
CA ASN A 600 -51.04 17.00 18.09
C ASN A 600 -50.48 16.77 19.50
N GLY A 601 -49.24 16.28 19.64
CA GLY A 601 -48.63 15.90 20.92
C GLY A 601 -49.19 14.60 21.52
N GLU A 602 -49.86 13.76 20.72
CA GLU A 602 -50.40 12.46 21.16
C GLU A 602 -49.28 11.42 21.42
N ILE A 603 -48.15 11.57 20.72
CA ILE A 603 -46.98 10.69 20.85
C ILE A 603 -45.72 11.50 21.14
N PRO A 604 -44.81 11.02 22.03
CA PRO A 604 -43.51 11.63 22.21
C PRO A 604 -42.58 11.32 21.03
N VAL A 605 -41.45 12.03 20.95
CA VAL A 605 -40.47 11.87 19.86
C VAL A 605 -39.94 10.43 19.79
N LYS A 606 -39.77 9.77 20.94
CA LYS A 606 -39.39 8.34 21.01
C LYS A 606 -40.39 7.41 20.31
N GLU A 607 -41.69 7.61 20.51
CA GLU A 607 -42.73 6.80 19.84
C GLU A 607 -42.79 7.10 18.35
N PHE A 608 -42.60 8.36 17.96
CA PHE A 608 -42.50 8.73 16.55
C PHE A 608 -41.29 8.05 15.85
N VAL A 609 -40.12 8.04 16.51
CA VAL A 609 -38.94 7.30 16.04
C VAL A 609 -39.24 5.80 15.94
N ARG A 610 -40.00 5.23 16.89
CA ARG A 610 -40.42 3.83 16.87
C ARG A 610 -41.30 3.52 15.65
N GLU A 611 -42.30 4.35 15.36
CA GLU A 611 -43.18 4.17 14.19
C GLU A 611 -42.39 4.27 12.88
N LEU A 612 -41.46 5.22 12.77
CA LEU A 612 -40.59 5.36 11.60
C LEU A 612 -39.67 4.15 11.40
N ALA A 613 -39.03 3.65 12.47
CA ALA A 613 -38.14 2.49 12.42
C ALA A 613 -38.90 1.17 12.18
N ARG A 614 -40.14 1.04 12.65
CA ARG A 614 -41.01 -0.12 12.39
C ARG A 614 -41.70 -0.06 11.02
N SER A 615 -41.55 1.03 10.27
CA SER A 615 -42.20 1.17 8.97
C SER A 615 -41.72 0.13 7.96
N GLN A 616 -42.62 -0.26 7.04
CA GLN A 616 -42.28 -1.19 5.96
C GLN A 616 -41.18 -0.64 5.05
N ILE A 617 -41.12 0.67 4.88
CA ILE A 617 -40.08 1.35 4.09
C ILE A 617 -38.71 1.14 4.73
N PHE A 618 -38.59 1.38 6.04
CA PHE A 618 -37.33 1.20 6.77
C PHE A 618 -36.84 -0.26 6.68
N ARG A 619 -37.76 -1.22 6.87
CA ARG A 619 -37.49 -2.65 6.71
C ARG A 619 -36.99 -3.02 5.31
N SER A 620 -37.66 -2.54 4.26
CA SER A 620 -37.27 -2.82 2.87
C SER A 620 -35.89 -2.25 2.49
N LEU A 621 -35.47 -1.17 3.15
CA LEU A 621 -34.20 -0.50 2.88
C LEU A 621 -33.04 -1.13 3.64
N TYR A 622 -33.23 -1.42 4.94
CA TYR A 622 -32.11 -1.73 5.84
C TYR A 622 -32.15 -3.13 6.44
N TRP A 623 -33.22 -3.89 6.26
CA TRP A 623 -33.34 -5.25 6.80
C TRP A 623 -33.30 -6.32 5.70
N GLU A 624 -34.14 -6.20 4.67
CA GLU A 624 -34.36 -7.27 3.68
C GLU A 624 -33.19 -7.44 2.69
N LYS A 625 -32.48 -6.36 2.36
CA LYS A 625 -31.41 -6.36 1.35
C LYS A 625 -30.01 -6.55 1.93
N VAL A 626 -29.89 -6.50 3.26
CA VAL A 626 -28.61 -6.40 3.97
C VAL A 626 -28.45 -7.65 4.85
N TYR A 627 -27.21 -8.15 4.95
CA TYR A 627 -26.90 -9.27 5.83
C TYR A 627 -27.27 -8.96 7.29
N VAL A 628 -27.84 -9.92 8.02
CA VAL A 628 -28.45 -9.69 9.34
C VAL A 628 -27.56 -8.90 10.31
N THR A 629 -26.28 -9.25 10.46
CA THR A 629 -25.40 -8.52 11.39
C THR A 629 -25.02 -7.13 10.87
N LYS A 630 -24.95 -6.95 9.54
CA LYS A 630 -24.76 -5.63 8.90
C LYS A 630 -26.00 -4.75 9.14
N SER A 631 -27.19 -5.34 9.05
CA SER A 631 -28.46 -4.67 9.35
C SER A 631 -28.51 -4.24 10.82
N ILE A 632 -28.17 -5.14 11.75
CA ILE A 632 -28.10 -4.85 13.20
C ILE A 632 -27.14 -3.69 13.47
N GLU A 633 -25.91 -3.76 12.95
CA GLU A 633 -24.90 -2.70 13.13
C GLU A 633 -25.39 -1.35 12.57
N TYR A 634 -26.04 -1.34 11.41
CA TYR A 634 -26.58 -0.12 10.81
C TYR A 634 -27.75 0.47 11.60
N ILE A 635 -28.70 -0.37 12.01
CA ILE A 635 -29.87 0.04 12.82
C ILE A 635 -29.39 0.59 14.16
N ASN A 636 -28.42 -0.07 14.81
CA ASN A 636 -27.86 0.40 16.07
C ASN A 636 -27.23 1.79 15.93
N ARG A 637 -26.50 2.05 14.84
CA ARG A 637 -25.94 3.37 14.53
C ARG A 637 -27.01 4.46 14.35
N ARG A 638 -28.16 4.12 13.75
CA ARG A 638 -29.25 5.09 13.50
C ARG A 638 -30.04 5.43 14.76
N LEU A 639 -30.33 4.43 15.60
CA LEU A 639 -31.16 4.58 16.79
C LEU A 639 -30.36 5.01 18.03
N LEU A 640 -29.18 4.41 18.27
CA LEU A 640 -28.32 4.79 19.40
C LEU A 640 -27.27 5.86 19.02
N GLY A 641 -27.07 6.15 17.74
CA GLY A 641 -26.05 7.12 17.34
C GLY A 641 -24.61 6.61 17.47
N ARG A 642 -24.40 5.30 17.65
CA ARG A 642 -23.07 4.69 17.77
C ARG A 642 -23.00 3.28 17.17
N PRO A 643 -21.83 2.81 16.75
CA PRO A 643 -21.62 1.40 16.43
C PRO A 643 -21.68 0.51 17.67
N THR A 644 -21.79 -0.81 17.47
CA THR A 644 -21.65 -1.79 18.54
C THR A 644 -20.25 -1.75 19.16
N TYR A 645 -20.14 -1.95 20.47
CA TYR A 645 -18.87 -1.96 21.19
C TYR A 645 -18.14 -3.29 21.06
N ASP A 646 -18.85 -4.39 21.30
CA ASP A 646 -18.24 -5.70 21.42
C ASP A 646 -19.08 -6.78 20.73
N ARG A 647 -18.50 -7.97 20.68
CA ARG A 647 -19.17 -9.13 20.13
C ARG A 647 -20.36 -9.58 20.99
N ARG A 648 -20.36 -9.29 22.30
CA ARG A 648 -21.45 -9.65 23.22
C ARG A 648 -22.73 -8.90 22.88
N GLU A 649 -22.64 -7.58 22.71
CA GLU A 649 -23.75 -6.72 22.31
C GLU A 649 -24.34 -7.17 20.97
N ASN A 650 -23.48 -7.39 19.97
CA ASN A 650 -23.94 -7.82 18.65
C ASN A 650 -24.61 -9.21 18.68
N ASN A 651 -24.09 -10.15 19.48
CA ASN A 651 -24.70 -11.47 19.64
C ASN A 651 -26.05 -11.41 20.33
N MET A 652 -26.19 -10.58 21.37
CA MET A 652 -27.48 -10.38 22.04
C MET A 652 -28.53 -9.86 21.07
N LEU A 653 -28.18 -8.84 20.27
CA LEU A 653 -29.09 -8.28 19.26
C LEU A 653 -29.40 -9.30 18.15
N PHE A 654 -28.41 -10.10 17.75
CA PHE A 654 -28.59 -11.19 16.80
C PHE A 654 -29.55 -12.26 17.33
N ASP A 655 -29.42 -12.67 18.60
CA ASP A 655 -30.29 -13.66 19.23
C ASP A 655 -31.74 -13.17 19.32
N VAL A 656 -31.94 -11.89 19.65
CA VAL A 656 -33.27 -11.25 19.64
C VAL A 656 -33.84 -11.27 18.23
N ALA A 657 -33.06 -10.86 17.24
CA ALA A 657 -33.51 -10.82 15.85
C ALA A 657 -33.83 -12.22 15.30
N ALA A 658 -33.04 -13.23 15.66
CA ALA A 658 -33.26 -14.61 15.26
C ALA A 658 -34.50 -15.23 15.90
N LYS A 659 -34.76 -14.94 17.18
CA LYS A 659 -35.90 -15.52 17.93
C LYS A 659 -37.22 -14.77 17.74
N LYS A 660 -37.18 -13.43 17.71
CA LYS A 660 -38.36 -12.56 17.78
C LYS A 660 -38.55 -11.68 16.53
N GLY A 661 -37.60 -11.67 15.61
CA GLY A 661 -37.66 -10.93 14.35
C GLY A 661 -37.31 -9.43 14.46
N PHE A 662 -37.55 -8.73 13.35
CA PHE A 662 -37.13 -7.34 13.14
C PHE A 662 -37.78 -6.33 14.11
N TYR A 663 -39.09 -6.42 14.35
CA TYR A 663 -39.79 -5.46 15.21
C TYR A 663 -39.30 -5.51 16.66
N ALA A 664 -39.07 -6.72 17.17
CA ALA A 664 -38.53 -6.91 18.51
C ALA A 664 -37.11 -6.34 18.64
N LEU A 665 -36.28 -6.43 17.60
CA LEU A 665 -34.96 -5.81 17.59
C LEU A 665 -35.05 -4.29 17.79
N VAL A 666 -35.92 -3.62 17.03
CA VAL A 666 -36.14 -2.17 17.16
C VAL A 666 -36.64 -1.82 18.57
N ASP A 667 -37.61 -2.57 19.08
CA ASP A 667 -38.16 -2.35 20.41
C ASP A 667 -37.09 -2.57 21.50
N THR A 668 -36.22 -3.57 21.38
CA THR A 668 -35.12 -3.79 22.34
C THR A 668 -34.10 -2.66 22.37
N ILE A 669 -33.83 -2.02 21.23
CA ILE A 669 -32.89 -0.89 21.17
C ILE A 669 -33.53 0.36 21.79
N LEU A 670 -34.78 0.66 21.46
CA LEU A 670 -35.50 1.85 21.96
C LEU A 670 -35.89 1.74 23.44
N ASN A 671 -36.05 0.53 23.96
CA ASN A 671 -36.33 0.27 25.38
C ASN A 671 -35.05 0.01 26.18
N SER A 672 -33.87 0.20 25.60
CA SER A 672 -32.61 0.09 26.32
C SER A 672 -32.42 1.24 27.30
N GLN A 673 -31.80 0.97 28.45
CA GLN A 673 -31.47 2.00 29.44
C GLN A 673 -30.61 3.12 28.83
N GLU A 674 -29.69 2.75 27.94
CA GLU A 674 -28.83 3.71 27.25
C GLU A 674 -29.61 4.70 26.38
N TYR A 675 -30.65 4.25 25.66
CA TYR A 675 -31.50 5.16 24.89
C TYR A 675 -32.22 6.14 25.81
N GLN A 676 -32.74 5.65 26.94
CA GLN A 676 -33.47 6.46 27.92
C GLN A 676 -32.57 7.51 28.58
N ASP A 677 -31.37 7.13 29.00
CA ASP A 677 -30.43 8.05 29.67
C ASP A 677 -29.89 9.15 28.73
N THR A 678 -29.81 8.87 27.42
CA THR A 678 -29.16 9.76 26.44
C THR A 678 -30.14 10.64 25.68
N PHE A 679 -31.27 10.09 25.24
CA PHE A 679 -32.27 10.81 24.45
C PHE A 679 -33.55 11.12 25.24
N GLY A 680 -33.91 10.26 26.20
CA GLY A 680 -35.20 10.33 26.88
C GLY A 680 -36.36 10.15 25.91
N GLU A 681 -37.45 10.89 26.13
CA GLU A 681 -38.66 10.81 25.28
C GLU A 681 -38.76 11.95 24.25
N ASP A 682 -38.09 13.08 24.52
CA ASP A 682 -38.25 14.33 23.78
C ASP A 682 -37.09 14.67 22.83
N THR A 683 -35.95 13.98 22.95
CA THR A 683 -34.77 14.25 22.11
C THR A 683 -34.72 13.31 20.93
N LEU A 684 -34.51 13.86 19.73
CA LEU A 684 -34.27 13.05 18.54
C LEU A 684 -32.88 12.40 18.59
N PRO A 685 -32.72 11.11 18.20
CA PRO A 685 -31.41 10.49 18.08
C PRO A 685 -30.45 11.29 17.21
N TYR A 686 -29.17 11.30 17.58
CA TYR A 686 -28.11 11.94 16.82
C TYR A 686 -26.82 11.13 16.87
N GLU A 687 -25.92 11.35 15.91
CA GLU A 687 -24.64 10.62 15.85
C GLU A 687 -23.72 10.98 17.01
N ARG A 688 -23.62 10.08 18.00
CA ARG A 688 -22.83 10.24 19.22
C ARG A 688 -21.38 9.82 19.07
N TYR A 689 -21.10 8.73 18.34
CA TYR A 689 -19.76 8.18 18.19
C TYR A 689 -19.41 7.84 16.74
N LEU A 690 -18.13 7.98 16.44
CA LEU A 690 -17.49 7.64 15.17
C LEU A 690 -16.46 6.55 15.39
N THR A 691 -16.19 5.75 14.36
CA THR A 691 -14.98 4.93 14.33
C THR A 691 -13.78 5.78 13.91
N PRO A 692 -12.54 5.39 14.24
CA PRO A 692 -11.36 6.11 13.73
C PRO A 692 -11.31 6.20 12.21
N ALA A 693 -11.82 5.17 11.51
CA ALA A 693 -11.93 5.17 10.06
C ALA A 693 -12.91 6.24 9.56
N GLY A 694 -14.07 6.39 10.20
CA GLY A 694 -15.04 7.42 9.82
C GLY A 694 -14.61 8.84 10.21
N LEU A 695 -13.93 9.02 11.34
CA LEU A 695 -13.30 10.30 11.69
C LEU A 695 -12.27 10.70 10.63
N ASN A 696 -11.40 9.76 10.22
CA ASN A 696 -10.38 10.02 9.20
C ASN A 696 -11.02 10.37 7.84
N LEU A 697 -12.15 9.77 7.49
CA LEU A 697 -12.89 10.09 6.27
C LEU A 697 -13.42 11.54 6.26
N ARG A 698 -13.71 12.11 7.45
CA ARG A 698 -14.20 13.49 7.63
C ARG A 698 -13.07 14.51 7.79
N ARG A 699 -12.10 14.22 8.68
CA ARG A 699 -11.01 15.14 9.06
C ARG A 699 -9.75 14.98 8.23
N GLY A 700 -9.47 13.78 7.72
CA GLY A 700 -8.32 13.48 6.86
C GLY A 700 -8.44 14.01 5.43
N ARG A 701 -9.46 14.83 5.15
CA ARG A 701 -9.58 15.56 3.88
C ARG A 701 -8.68 16.79 3.91
N PHE A 702 -7.86 16.94 2.88
CA PHE A 702 -7.11 18.18 2.62
C PHE A 702 -8.10 19.36 2.60
N GLY A 703 -7.97 20.29 3.57
CA GLY A 703 -8.83 21.46 3.74
C GLY A 703 -9.54 21.58 5.11
N ASN A 704 -9.68 20.48 5.86
CA ASN A 704 -10.31 20.47 7.20
C ASN A 704 -9.29 20.50 8.37
N SER A 705 -8.00 20.25 8.13
CA SER A 705 -7.00 20.53 9.14
C SER A 705 -6.80 22.04 9.22
N GLU A 706 -7.12 22.66 10.36
CA GLU A 706 -6.75 24.06 10.64
C GLU A 706 -5.27 24.33 10.40
N VAL A 707 -4.43 23.29 10.45
CA VAL A 707 -3.00 23.26 10.03
C VAL A 707 -2.75 23.85 8.62
N LEU A 708 -3.76 23.93 7.75
CA LEU A 708 -3.63 24.49 6.41
C LEU A 708 -4.29 25.87 6.22
N LYS A 709 -5.14 26.32 7.16
CA LYS A 709 -5.84 27.62 7.05
C LYS A 709 -5.28 28.67 8.01
N THR A 710 -4.78 28.25 9.15
CA THR A 710 -3.92 29.12 9.94
C THR A 710 -2.49 28.86 9.52
N THR A 711 -1.79 29.94 9.22
CA THR A 711 -0.33 30.08 9.24
C THR A 711 0.20 29.81 10.67
N ILE A 712 -0.23 28.71 11.29
CA ILE A 712 0.19 28.17 12.59
C ILE A 712 0.64 26.70 12.39
N GLY A 713 0.74 26.22 11.15
CA GLY A 713 1.87 25.36 10.81
C GLY A 713 3.10 26.24 10.92
N ILE A 714 4.06 25.86 11.77
CA ILE A 714 5.35 26.52 12.02
C ILE A 714 5.83 27.18 10.72
N THR A 715 5.58 28.49 10.57
CA THR A 715 6.47 29.29 9.75
C THR A 715 7.79 29.21 10.50
N PRO A 716 8.89 28.76 9.88
CA PRO A 716 10.21 29.04 10.44
C PRO A 716 10.28 30.56 10.53
N ARG A 717 10.07 31.07 11.74
CA ARG A 717 10.06 32.49 12.05
C ARG A 717 11.41 33.04 11.60
N GLY A 718 11.41 33.85 10.54
CA GLY A 718 12.54 34.67 10.10
C GLY A 718 13.58 34.05 9.16
N ASP A 719 13.57 32.74 8.90
CA ASP A 719 14.62 32.12 8.07
C ASP A 719 14.19 31.87 6.62
N ALA A 720 12.89 31.63 6.36
CA ALA A 720 12.42 31.45 4.98
C ALA A 720 12.40 32.76 4.19
N GLU A 721 12.18 33.91 4.83
CA GLU A 721 12.27 35.22 4.17
C GLU A 721 13.73 35.60 3.89
N LYS A 722 14.67 35.28 4.79
CA LYS A 722 16.10 35.46 4.53
C LYS A 722 16.65 34.50 3.49
N LEU A 723 16.19 33.25 3.46
CA LEU A 723 16.63 32.26 2.48
C LEU A 723 15.91 32.49 1.14
N MET A 724 14.65 32.95 1.11
CA MET A 724 14.00 33.41 -0.13
C MET A 724 14.59 34.72 -0.64
N GLU A 725 14.93 35.72 0.19
CA GLU A 725 15.63 36.93 -0.25
C GLU A 725 17.06 36.62 -0.71
N MET A 726 17.75 35.69 -0.04
CA MET A 726 19.08 35.24 -0.43
C MET A 726 19.05 34.34 -1.67
N VAL A 727 17.95 33.60 -1.91
CA VAL A 727 17.70 32.86 -3.15
C VAL A 727 17.14 33.77 -4.25
N GLN A 728 16.39 34.83 -3.96
CA GLN A 728 15.93 35.82 -4.95
C GLN A 728 17.04 36.79 -5.37
N SER A 729 18.00 37.06 -4.49
CA SER A 729 19.21 37.83 -4.84
C SER A 729 20.27 37.00 -5.57
N LEU A 730 20.19 35.66 -5.53
CA LEU A 730 21.11 34.75 -6.24
C LEU A 730 20.46 33.93 -7.37
N ALA A 731 19.13 33.90 -7.49
CA ALA A 731 18.40 33.10 -8.47
C ALA A 731 17.29 33.93 -9.13
N THR A 732 17.59 34.38 -10.34
CA THR A 732 16.58 34.40 -11.40
C THR A 732 16.15 32.96 -11.71
N PRO A 733 14.89 32.71 -12.09
CA PRO A 733 14.39 31.37 -12.37
C PRO A 733 15.13 30.74 -13.56
N ILE A 734 15.57 29.49 -13.37
CA ILE A 734 16.51 28.70 -14.19
C ILE A 734 16.00 28.37 -15.62
N ASN A 735 14.84 28.86 -16.06
CA ASN A 735 14.25 28.41 -17.32
C ASN A 735 14.53 29.28 -18.57
N GLU A 736 15.25 30.40 -18.46
CA GLU A 736 15.56 31.24 -19.64
C GLU A 736 16.97 31.87 -19.61
N ARG A 737 18.03 31.07 -19.45
CA ARG A 737 19.39 31.53 -19.78
C ARG A 737 20.01 30.65 -20.85
N SER A 738 20.49 31.28 -21.92
CA SER A 738 21.37 30.61 -22.88
C SER A 738 22.64 30.20 -22.13
N LEU A 739 23.10 28.96 -22.38
CA LEU A 739 24.28 28.34 -21.78
C LEU A 739 25.55 29.23 -21.66
N PRO A 740 25.79 30.27 -22.50
CA PRO A 740 26.99 31.12 -22.37
C PRO A 740 27.11 31.97 -21.10
N GLU A 741 26.04 32.46 -20.46
CA GLU A 741 26.17 33.34 -19.27
C GLU A 741 26.68 32.61 -18.02
N LEU A 742 26.37 31.32 -17.89
CA LEU A 742 26.70 30.53 -16.71
C LEU A 742 28.21 30.25 -16.58
N TYR A 743 28.95 30.32 -17.69
CA TYR A 743 30.39 30.12 -17.74
C TYR A 743 31.21 31.41 -17.56
N THR A 744 30.58 32.58 -17.62
CA THR A 744 31.26 33.88 -17.54
C THR A 744 31.58 34.28 -16.09
N ASP A 745 30.72 33.90 -15.14
CA ASP A 745 30.82 34.30 -13.71
C ASP A 745 31.43 33.23 -12.78
N GLN A 746 31.94 32.12 -13.33
CA GLN A 746 32.57 31.07 -12.52
C GLN A 746 33.94 31.49 -11.98
N GLY A 747 34.15 31.30 -10.67
CA GLY A 747 35.45 31.48 -9.99
C GLY A 747 35.49 32.61 -8.96
N VAL A 748 36.70 32.98 -8.54
CA VAL A 748 36.93 34.15 -7.67
C VAL A 748 36.65 35.42 -8.48
N PRO A 749 35.98 36.46 -7.93
CA PRO A 749 35.61 37.66 -8.67
C PRO A 749 36.76 38.28 -9.45
N ALA A 750 36.47 38.75 -10.67
CA ALA A 750 37.44 39.42 -11.55
C ALA A 750 38.12 40.64 -10.88
N LEU A 751 37.46 41.24 -9.88
CA LEU A 751 37.97 42.32 -9.05
C LEU A 751 39.32 41.99 -8.39
N LYS A 752 39.61 40.71 -8.09
CA LYS A 752 40.95 40.29 -7.61
C LYS A 752 42.05 40.62 -8.62
N ARG A 753 41.78 40.47 -9.94
CA ARG A 753 42.73 40.75 -11.03
C ARG A 753 42.79 42.25 -11.37
N GLN A 754 41.67 42.97 -11.20
CA GLN A 754 41.54 44.37 -11.59
C GLN A 754 41.96 45.38 -10.50
N ARG A 755 42.27 44.93 -9.28
CA ARG A 755 42.63 45.83 -8.17
C ARG A 755 43.96 46.56 -8.43
N LYS A 756 43.98 47.86 -8.13
CA LYS A 756 45.19 48.70 -8.15
C LYS A 756 45.83 48.71 -6.77
N ILE A 757 47.13 48.42 -6.69
CA ILE A 757 47.92 48.48 -5.45
C ILE A 757 48.68 49.80 -5.45
N PHE A 758 48.51 50.60 -4.39
CA PHE A 758 49.20 51.88 -4.23
C PHE A 758 50.43 51.70 -3.32
N LYS A 759 51.60 52.10 -3.82
CA LYS A 759 52.88 52.04 -3.10
C LYS A 759 53.56 53.40 -3.08
N GLN A 760 54.31 53.71 -2.02
CA GLN A 760 55.27 54.81 -2.02
C GLN A 760 56.42 54.45 -2.96
N SER A 761 56.66 55.27 -3.98
CA SER A 761 57.89 55.22 -4.78
C SER A 761 58.73 56.46 -4.46
N GLN A 762 60.05 56.35 -4.60
CA GLN A 762 61.02 57.42 -4.28
C GLN A 762 60.84 58.70 -5.13
N SER A 763 60.07 58.64 -6.21
CA SER A 763 59.61 59.80 -6.97
C SER A 763 58.10 59.70 -7.19
N LEU A 764 57.33 60.49 -6.45
CA LEU A 764 55.87 60.57 -6.61
C LEU A 764 55.52 61.87 -7.31
N ASP A 765 54.92 61.76 -8.50
CA ASP A 765 54.28 62.88 -9.18
C ASP A 765 53.13 63.43 -8.32
N ARG A 766 52.83 64.74 -8.39
CA ARG A 766 51.81 65.37 -7.52
C ARG A 766 50.45 64.63 -7.56
N ASP A 767 50.06 64.18 -8.74
CA ASP A 767 48.81 63.45 -8.96
C ASP A 767 48.87 62.00 -8.42
N GLN A 768 50.05 61.37 -8.44
CA GLN A 768 50.26 60.04 -7.88
C GLN A 768 50.28 60.07 -6.36
N PHE A 769 50.91 61.09 -5.76
CA PHE A 769 50.87 61.33 -4.32
C PHE A 769 49.44 61.59 -3.85
N GLU A 770 48.69 62.43 -4.57
CA GLU A 770 47.29 62.67 -4.24
C GLU A 770 46.44 61.40 -4.39
N GLY A 771 46.71 60.58 -5.41
CA GLY A 771 46.10 59.26 -5.58
C GLY A 771 46.41 58.29 -4.44
N LEU A 772 47.64 58.27 -3.95
CA LEU A 772 48.09 57.46 -2.81
C LEU A 772 47.38 57.86 -1.51
N VAL A 773 47.31 59.17 -1.24
CA VAL A 773 46.63 59.72 -0.06
C VAL A 773 45.13 59.45 -0.12
N LYS A 774 44.49 59.66 -1.28
CA LYS A 774 43.08 59.30 -1.50
C LYS A 774 42.83 57.82 -1.25
N ALA A 775 43.70 56.94 -1.77
CA ALA A 775 43.59 55.50 -1.54
C ALA A 775 43.72 55.12 -0.06
N ALA A 776 44.64 55.76 0.68
CA ALA A 776 44.79 55.54 2.12
C ALA A 776 43.56 55.98 2.91
N TYR A 777 42.95 57.12 2.56
CA TYR A 777 41.70 57.56 3.16
C TYR A 777 40.53 56.63 2.83
N ALA A 778 40.38 56.26 1.55
CA ALA A 778 39.34 55.34 1.11
C ALA A 778 39.42 53.99 1.84
N GLN A 779 40.63 53.49 2.06
CA GLN A 779 40.86 52.22 2.75
C GLN A 779 40.55 52.29 4.26
N VAL A 780 41.04 53.32 4.96
CA VAL A 780 40.87 53.43 6.42
C VAL A 780 39.45 53.86 6.81
N PHE A 781 38.77 54.61 5.95
CA PHE A 781 37.47 55.20 6.28
C PHE A 781 36.31 54.76 5.39
N ASP A 782 36.51 53.80 4.48
CA ASP A 782 35.55 53.27 3.50
C ASP A 782 34.95 54.34 2.53
N LYS A 783 35.49 55.55 2.49
CA LYS A 783 34.98 56.65 1.64
C LYS A 783 36.05 57.70 1.38
N ASP A 784 36.01 58.30 0.18
CA ASP A 784 36.71 59.54 -0.12
C ASP A 784 36.08 60.72 0.64
N PHE A 785 36.92 61.60 1.20
CA PHE A 785 36.46 62.77 1.94
C PHE A 785 36.36 64.02 1.06
N ALA A 786 35.40 64.88 1.38
CA ALA A 786 35.33 66.23 0.84
C ALA A 786 36.47 67.11 1.42
N SER A 787 36.92 68.12 0.66
CA SER A 787 38.11 68.94 0.96
C SER A 787 38.16 69.57 2.36
N TYR A 788 37.02 69.81 3.02
CA TYR A 788 36.97 70.41 4.36
C TYR A 788 37.42 69.45 5.49
N ILE A 789 37.18 68.14 5.35
CA ILE A 789 37.60 67.13 6.34
C ILE A 789 39.09 66.78 6.17
N ARG A 790 39.64 67.02 4.97
CA ARG A 790 41.05 66.83 4.65
C ARG A 790 41.97 67.77 5.44
N ASN A 791 41.45 68.93 5.87
CA ASN A 791 42.21 69.92 6.64
C ASN A 791 42.70 69.38 8.00
N GLU A 792 41.95 68.47 8.64
CA GLU A 792 42.33 67.83 9.93
C GLU A 792 43.62 66.99 9.81
N PHE A 793 43.92 66.49 8.61
CA PHE A 793 45.07 65.61 8.35
C PHE A 793 46.12 66.27 7.46
N SER A 794 45.98 67.56 7.14
CA SER A 794 46.93 68.33 6.32
C SER A 794 48.37 68.21 6.83
N ALA A 795 48.56 68.27 8.15
CA ALA A 795 49.87 68.09 8.78
C ALA A 795 50.46 66.69 8.54
N LEU A 796 49.62 65.64 8.53
CA LEU A 796 50.07 64.27 8.23
C LEU A 796 50.38 64.10 6.75
N GLU A 797 49.60 64.72 5.86
CA GLU A 797 49.88 64.74 4.42
C GLU A 797 51.21 65.42 4.12
N SER A 798 51.49 66.57 4.76
CA SER A 798 52.78 67.26 4.63
C SER A 798 53.94 66.39 5.11
N LYS A 799 53.79 65.71 6.26
CA LYS A 799 54.82 64.79 6.78
C LYS A 799 55.07 63.60 5.86
N LEU A 800 54.01 63.03 5.28
CA LEU A 800 54.14 61.94 4.32
C LEU A 800 54.79 62.42 3.01
N ARG A 801 54.48 63.66 2.57
CA ARG A 801 55.08 64.27 1.38
C ARG A 801 56.56 64.58 1.56
N ASN A 802 56.97 64.96 2.76
CA ASN A 802 58.36 65.21 3.14
C ASN A 802 59.13 63.92 3.47
N GLU A 803 58.49 62.75 3.38
CA GLU A 803 59.05 61.44 3.75
C GLU A 803 59.49 61.34 5.22
N GLU A 804 58.94 62.18 6.10
CA GLU A 804 59.19 62.12 7.56
C GLU A 804 58.49 60.92 8.22
N ILE A 805 57.42 60.42 7.59
CA ILE A 805 56.66 59.25 8.01
C ILE A 805 56.45 58.32 6.82
N SER A 806 56.43 57.00 7.06
CA SER A 806 56.07 56.02 6.03
C SER A 806 54.55 55.88 5.91
N ILE A 807 54.07 55.23 4.84
CA ILE A 807 52.64 54.93 4.69
C ILE A 807 52.11 54.09 5.86
N LYS A 808 52.92 53.16 6.39
CA LYS A 808 52.57 52.38 7.58
C LYS A 808 52.29 53.28 8.78
N GLU A 809 53.14 54.27 9.02
CA GLU A 809 52.95 55.22 10.12
C GLU A 809 51.77 56.16 9.86
N PHE A 810 51.61 56.60 8.60
CA PHE A 810 50.47 57.41 8.19
C PHE A 810 49.15 56.67 8.43
N VAL A 811 49.03 55.41 7.98
CA VAL A 811 47.85 54.56 8.23
C VAL A 811 47.61 54.33 9.72
N ARG A 812 48.68 54.14 10.52
CA ARG A 812 48.59 54.01 11.98
C ARG A 812 47.99 55.27 12.61
N LEU A 813 48.49 56.45 12.23
CA LEU A 813 48.03 57.74 12.75
C LEU A 813 46.59 58.05 12.33
N LEU A 814 46.21 57.70 11.09
CA LEU A 814 44.82 57.79 10.63
C LEU A 814 43.89 56.89 11.47
N GLY A 815 44.30 55.66 11.77
CA GLY A 815 43.54 54.74 12.61
C GLY A 815 43.44 55.16 14.08
N GLN A 816 44.42 55.91 14.59
CA GLN A 816 44.40 56.44 15.96
C GLN A 816 43.65 57.77 16.09
N SER A 817 43.27 58.40 14.98
CA SER A 817 42.56 59.67 14.94
C SER A 817 41.23 59.63 15.71
N GLU A 818 40.79 60.80 16.17
CA GLU A 818 39.45 60.93 16.76
C GLU A 818 38.35 60.66 15.74
N LEU A 819 38.60 60.97 14.47
CA LEU A 819 37.65 60.74 13.40
C LEU A 819 37.38 59.25 13.21
N TYR A 820 38.42 58.41 13.26
CA TYR A 820 38.27 56.96 13.21
C TYR A 820 37.48 56.44 14.42
N ARG A 821 37.77 56.96 15.61
CA ARG A 821 37.04 56.61 16.85
C ARG A 821 35.55 56.89 16.74
N ARG A 822 35.17 58.10 16.32
CA ARG A 822 33.76 58.51 16.19
C ARG A 822 33.00 57.68 15.16
N LYS A 823 33.68 57.24 14.09
CA LYS A 823 33.04 56.48 13.00
C LYS A 823 32.90 54.98 13.29
N PHE A 824 33.94 54.33 13.80
CA PHE A 824 34.03 52.87 13.83
C PHE A 824 34.11 52.27 15.24
N HIS A 825 34.39 53.08 16.27
CA HIS A 825 34.48 52.62 17.65
C HIS A 825 33.26 52.99 18.48
N ASP A 826 32.93 54.28 18.59
CA ASP A 826 31.95 54.77 19.59
C ASP A 826 30.52 54.26 19.37
N ARG A 827 30.19 53.86 18.14
CA ARG A 827 28.85 53.40 17.76
C ARG A 827 28.68 51.88 17.81
N TYR A 828 29.76 51.11 17.81
CA TYR A 828 29.70 49.67 17.54
C TYR A 828 30.25 48.85 18.71
N PRO A 829 29.72 47.62 18.92
CA PRO A 829 30.26 46.74 19.95
C PRO A 829 31.69 46.31 19.60
N ASN A 830 32.48 46.00 20.63
CA ASN A 830 33.89 45.64 20.51
C ASN A 830 34.17 44.55 19.45
N THR A 831 33.29 43.55 19.32
CA THR A 831 33.41 42.51 18.28
C THR A 831 33.34 43.08 16.87
N LYS A 832 32.45 44.04 16.63
CA LYS A 832 32.31 44.73 15.35
C LYS A 832 33.48 45.70 15.09
N VAL A 833 33.98 46.35 16.14
CA VAL A 833 35.19 47.18 16.04
C VAL A 833 36.39 46.34 15.59
N VAL A 834 36.51 45.12 16.13
CA VAL A 834 37.55 44.17 15.68
C VAL A 834 37.33 43.76 14.23
N GLU A 835 36.11 43.44 13.79
CA GLU A 835 35.83 43.16 12.35
C GLU A 835 36.25 44.33 11.44
N PHE A 836 35.91 45.57 11.80
CA PHE A 836 36.30 46.75 11.03
C PHE A 836 37.82 46.94 11.01
N ALA A 837 38.49 46.81 12.15
CA ALA A 837 39.94 46.94 12.21
C ALA A 837 40.65 45.90 11.32
N PHE A 838 40.16 44.66 11.29
CA PHE A 838 40.66 43.62 10.40
C PHE A 838 40.40 43.93 8.91
N LYS A 839 39.25 44.50 8.58
CA LYS A 839 38.92 44.98 7.23
C LYS A 839 39.85 46.12 6.79
N HIS A 840 39.99 47.18 7.61
CA HIS A 840 40.72 48.39 7.24
C HIS A 840 42.25 48.19 7.22
N PHE A 841 42.82 47.52 8.22
CA PHE A 841 44.28 47.44 8.37
C PHE A 841 44.89 46.15 7.80
N LEU A 842 44.19 45.01 7.88
CA LEU A 842 44.72 43.74 7.37
C LEU A 842 44.09 43.31 6.05
N GLY A 843 42.95 43.87 5.65
CA GLY A 843 42.34 43.56 4.36
C GLY A 843 41.63 42.19 4.30
N ARG A 844 41.20 41.66 5.45
CA ARG A 844 40.56 40.33 5.59
C ARG A 844 39.65 40.25 6.82
N ALA A 845 38.88 39.18 6.95
CA ALA A 845 38.16 38.84 8.17
C ALA A 845 39.08 38.16 9.22
N VAL A 846 38.55 37.96 10.43
CA VAL A 846 39.22 37.19 11.49
C VAL A 846 39.30 35.70 11.11
N LYS A 847 40.44 35.05 11.37
CA LYS A 847 40.70 33.65 11.00
C LYS A 847 39.96 32.66 11.88
N ASP A 848 40.15 32.77 13.20
CA ASP A 848 39.68 31.80 14.21
C ASP A 848 39.22 32.49 15.51
N GLN A 849 38.53 31.73 16.37
CA GLN A 849 38.06 32.21 17.68
C GLN A 849 39.21 32.69 18.59
N LYS A 850 40.40 32.09 18.48
CA LYS A 850 41.59 32.51 19.27
C LYS A 850 42.05 33.91 18.89
N GLU A 851 42.04 34.24 17.60
CA GLU A 851 42.42 35.55 17.10
C GLU A 851 41.38 36.60 17.53
N LEU A 852 40.08 36.27 17.39
CA LEU A 852 38.98 37.12 17.85
C LEU A 852 39.11 37.43 19.35
N ALA A 853 39.31 36.40 20.18
CA ALA A 853 39.43 36.56 21.62
C ALA A 853 40.66 37.39 22.03
N LYS A 854 41.80 37.23 21.34
CA LYS A 854 43.02 38.00 21.60
C LYS A 854 42.79 39.50 21.38
N PHE A 855 42.26 39.88 20.22
CA PHE A 855 42.07 41.28 19.86
C PHE A 855 40.87 41.94 20.54
N HIS A 856 39.80 41.18 20.80
CA HIS A 856 38.70 41.63 21.66
C HIS A 856 39.18 41.91 23.09
N GLY A 857 39.99 41.00 23.66
CA GLY A 857 40.59 41.18 24.97
C GLY A 857 41.58 42.35 25.03
N LEU A 858 42.35 42.58 23.96
CA LEU A 858 43.24 43.74 23.84
C LEU A 858 42.45 45.05 23.83
N LEU A 859 41.42 45.14 22.99
CA LEU A 859 40.54 46.31 22.90
C LEU A 859 39.91 46.64 24.27
N GLY A 860 39.46 45.62 25.00
CA GLY A 860 38.88 45.79 26.34
C GLY A 860 39.86 46.26 27.42
N ARG A 861 41.17 45.95 27.29
CA ARG A 861 42.19 46.30 28.29
C ARG A 861 42.89 47.62 28.01
N SER A 862 43.24 47.88 26.75
CA SER A 862 44.12 49.00 26.35
C SER A 862 43.50 49.95 25.32
N GLY A 863 42.24 49.72 24.91
CA GLY A 863 41.49 50.59 24.01
C GLY A 863 41.85 50.45 22.53
N TYR A 864 41.17 51.22 21.67
CA TYR A 864 41.26 51.07 20.21
C TYR A 864 42.62 51.51 19.63
N LYS A 865 43.31 52.48 20.23
CA LYS A 865 44.63 52.91 19.76
C LYS A 865 45.65 51.77 19.84
N ALA A 866 45.63 51.02 20.93
CA ALA A 866 46.47 49.84 21.11
C ALA A 866 46.09 48.70 20.16
N LEU A 867 44.80 48.53 19.86
CA LEU A 867 44.32 47.59 18.84
C LEU A 867 44.89 47.92 17.46
N VAL A 868 44.82 49.19 17.03
CA VAL A 868 45.35 49.63 15.73
C VAL A 868 46.87 49.43 15.66
N SER A 869 47.61 49.85 16.70
CA SER A 869 49.07 49.62 16.74
C SER A 869 49.40 48.13 16.66
N ALA A 870 48.72 47.28 17.43
CA ALA A 870 48.97 45.84 17.42
C ALA A 870 48.70 45.17 16.06
N LEU A 871 47.77 45.70 15.26
CA LEU A 871 47.49 45.19 13.91
C LEU A 871 48.51 45.69 12.89
N VAL A 872 48.85 46.99 12.91
CA VAL A 872 49.78 47.61 11.96
C VAL A 872 51.23 47.18 12.23
N ASP A 873 51.61 47.01 13.50
CA ASP A 873 52.94 46.54 13.91
C ASP A 873 53.06 45.02 13.90
N GLY A 874 51.97 44.31 13.58
CA GLY A 874 51.96 42.86 13.47
C GLY A 874 52.86 42.35 12.34
N GLU A 875 53.39 41.14 12.53
CA GLU A 875 54.21 40.44 11.52
C GLU A 875 53.45 40.26 10.20
N GLU A 876 52.14 40.04 10.26
CA GLU A 876 51.30 39.87 9.06
C GLU A 876 51.20 41.15 8.22
N TYR A 877 51.04 42.31 8.87
CA TYR A 877 51.01 43.60 8.16
C TYR A 877 52.35 43.87 7.50
N THR A 878 53.45 43.69 8.25
CA THR A 878 54.81 43.92 7.75
C THR A 878 55.15 42.97 6.60
N ARG A 879 54.73 41.69 6.66
CA ARG A 879 54.97 40.72 5.59
C ARG A 879 54.22 41.03 4.29
N ILE A 880 53.01 41.60 4.38
CA ILE A 880 52.14 41.77 3.21
C ILE A 880 52.25 43.17 2.61
N TYR A 881 52.31 44.20 3.45
CA TYR A 881 52.32 45.60 3.02
C TYR A 881 53.68 46.28 3.16
N GLY A 882 54.54 45.79 4.07
CA GLY A 882 55.78 46.48 4.43
C GLY A 882 55.49 47.86 5.01
N GLU A 883 56.36 48.82 4.74
CA GLU A 883 56.20 50.22 5.18
C GLU A 883 55.56 51.12 4.12
N ASP A 884 55.60 50.69 2.86
CA ASP A 884 55.34 51.52 1.70
C ASP A 884 54.05 51.18 0.94
N THR A 885 53.25 50.21 1.39
CA THR A 885 52.02 49.80 0.65
C THR A 885 50.77 50.15 1.44
N VAL A 886 49.78 50.77 0.78
CA VAL A 886 48.46 50.99 1.38
C VAL A 886 47.72 49.64 1.51
N PRO A 887 47.08 49.33 2.65
CA PRO A 887 46.31 48.10 2.80
C PRO A 887 45.24 47.92 1.71
N TYR A 888 45.00 46.68 1.32
CA TYR A 888 44.00 46.35 0.29
C TYR A 888 43.37 44.98 0.55
N TRP A 889 42.22 44.70 -0.06
CA TRP A 889 41.52 43.42 0.16
C TRP A 889 42.33 42.22 -0.36
N GLN A 890 42.65 41.26 0.51
CA GLN A 890 43.63 40.18 0.26
C GLN A 890 43.08 38.89 -0.38
N TYR A 891 41.76 38.69 -0.47
CA TYR A 891 41.13 37.42 -0.93
C TYR A 891 41.80 36.14 -0.36
N PRO A 892 41.82 35.95 0.98
CA PRO A 892 42.53 34.83 1.61
C PRO A 892 41.83 33.49 1.30
N VAL A 893 42.60 32.42 1.02
CA VAL A 893 42.05 31.09 0.66
C VAL A 893 42.05 30.11 1.86
N LEU A 894 43.00 30.26 2.78
CA LEU A 894 43.13 29.43 3.98
C LEU A 894 43.10 30.35 5.22
N PRO A 895 42.37 30.02 6.30
CA PRO A 895 41.41 28.91 6.50
C PRO A 895 40.08 29.04 5.73
N ALA A 896 39.33 27.93 5.59
CA ALA A 896 38.14 27.83 4.71
C ALA A 896 37.02 28.86 4.97
N ALA A 897 36.86 29.31 6.22
CA ALA A 897 35.85 30.32 6.56
C ALA A 897 36.30 31.77 6.27
N ASN A 898 37.60 32.01 6.03
CA ASN A 898 38.13 33.36 5.93
C ASN A 898 37.76 34.04 4.59
N TYR A 899 37.79 33.29 3.48
CA TYR A 899 37.35 33.78 2.17
C TYR A 899 35.89 34.27 2.18
N PRO A 900 34.88 33.44 2.55
CA PRO A 900 33.49 33.86 2.52
C PRO A 900 33.20 35.00 3.51
N ASN A 901 33.82 34.99 4.70
CA ASN A 901 33.64 36.06 5.68
C ASN A 901 34.22 37.39 5.17
N SER A 902 35.40 37.35 4.53
CA SER A 902 36.00 38.55 3.94
C SER A 902 35.16 39.08 2.78
N LEU A 903 34.64 38.19 1.93
CA LEU A 903 33.74 38.56 0.83
C LEU A 903 32.47 39.25 1.36
N GLN A 904 31.87 38.73 2.43
CA GLN A 904 30.72 39.35 3.08
C GLN A 904 31.05 40.73 3.68
N LEU A 905 32.23 40.91 4.27
CA LEU A 905 32.64 42.21 4.84
C LEU A 905 32.86 43.29 3.77
N TYR A 906 33.43 42.93 2.62
CA TYR A 906 33.71 43.87 1.53
C TYR A 906 32.50 44.15 0.63
N ASN A 907 31.59 43.19 0.48
CA ASN A 907 30.34 43.39 -0.27
C ASN A 907 29.30 44.19 0.53
N ARG A 908 29.49 44.36 1.84
CA ARG A 908 28.62 45.20 2.67
C ARG A 908 29.04 46.66 2.60
N PHE A 909 28.10 47.53 2.23
CA PHE A 909 28.32 48.98 2.28
C PHE A 909 28.39 49.48 3.72
N THR A 910 29.11 50.57 3.94
CA THR A 910 29.19 51.20 5.26
C THR A 910 27.79 51.61 5.72
N ARG A 911 27.38 51.16 6.91
CA ARG A 911 26.04 51.38 7.48
C ARG A 911 24.88 50.70 6.73
N GLN A 912 25.16 49.67 5.92
CA GLN A 912 24.11 48.85 5.35
C GLN A 912 23.31 48.13 6.44
N ASP A 913 24.01 47.46 7.38
CA ASP A 913 23.41 46.75 8.52
C ASP A 913 24.33 46.77 9.75
N ASP A 914 23.73 46.77 10.96
CA ASP A 914 24.45 46.67 12.24
C ASP A 914 24.82 45.21 12.62
N SER A 915 24.51 44.23 11.76
CA SER A 915 24.78 42.81 12.02
C SER A 915 26.27 42.45 11.98
N LEU A 916 26.70 41.58 12.89
CA LEU A 916 28.05 41.00 12.93
C LEU A 916 28.21 39.95 11.82
N VAL A 917 29.34 39.94 11.11
CA VAL A 917 29.65 38.89 10.11
C VAL A 917 30.23 37.66 10.82
N VAL A 918 31.08 37.90 11.82
CA VAL A 918 31.78 36.90 12.63
C VAL A 918 31.54 37.22 14.11
N PRO A 919 30.35 36.88 14.66
CA PRO A 919 30.08 37.09 16.09
C PRO A 919 30.94 36.18 16.97
N SER A 920 31.04 34.90 16.59
CA SER A 920 31.95 33.89 17.16
C SER A 920 32.01 32.69 16.22
N PHE A 921 33.02 31.83 16.38
CA PHE A 921 33.06 30.55 15.68
C PHE A 921 32.36 29.47 16.51
N ALA A 922 31.72 28.51 15.83
CA ALA A 922 31.05 27.39 16.49
C ALA A 922 32.03 26.61 17.38
N PRO A 923 31.63 26.23 18.61
CA PRO A 923 32.50 25.49 19.50
C PRO A 923 32.85 24.13 18.90
N THR A 924 34.15 23.87 18.76
CA THR A 924 34.64 22.54 18.37
C THR A 924 34.61 21.61 19.57
N ARG A 925 34.21 20.35 19.38
CA ARG A 925 34.25 19.34 20.44
C ARG A 925 35.71 19.16 20.90
N SER A 926 35.94 19.14 22.22
CA SER A 926 37.27 18.87 22.77
C SER A 926 37.75 17.48 22.34
N LYS A 927 39.05 17.34 22.05
CA LYS A 927 39.66 16.06 21.64
C LYS A 927 39.84 15.07 22.80
N MET A 928 39.44 15.41 24.03
CA MET A 928 39.57 14.54 25.20
C MET A 928 38.27 13.79 25.47
N ASN A 929 38.37 12.48 25.70
CA ASN A 929 37.22 11.61 25.94
C ASN A 929 36.46 12.01 27.20
N ALA A 930 35.16 12.29 27.05
CA ALA A 930 34.26 12.75 28.11
C ALA A 930 34.08 11.74 29.27
N THR A 931 34.51 10.50 29.11
CA THR A 931 34.39 9.43 30.12
C THR A 931 35.39 9.53 31.26
N GLN A 932 36.44 10.36 31.14
CA GLN A 932 37.50 10.47 32.16
C GLN A 932 37.30 11.63 33.15
N MET A 933 36.20 12.39 33.05
CA MET A 933 35.96 13.56 33.90
C MET A 933 34.66 13.40 34.73
N PRO A 934 34.75 12.94 35.99
CA PRO A 934 33.57 12.70 36.83
C PRO A 934 32.77 13.97 37.14
N MET A 935 33.44 15.13 37.22
CA MET A 935 32.79 16.44 37.42
C MET A 935 32.03 16.93 36.17
N MET A 936 32.38 16.43 34.97
CA MET A 936 31.62 16.71 33.75
C MET A 936 30.43 15.77 33.61
N ILE A 937 30.51 14.54 34.12
CA ILE A 937 29.37 13.61 34.13
C ILE A 937 28.27 14.13 35.05
N SER A 938 28.61 14.65 36.23
CA SER A 938 27.63 15.32 37.09
C SER A 938 27.11 16.61 36.45
N GLY A 939 27.97 17.43 35.85
CA GLY A 939 27.54 18.64 35.14
C GLY A 939 26.66 18.37 33.90
N LEU A 940 26.88 17.25 33.20
CA LEU A 940 26.05 16.79 32.09
C LEU A 940 24.74 16.17 32.57
N ALA A 941 24.75 15.42 33.66
CA ALA A 941 23.54 14.90 34.31
C ALA A 941 22.67 16.06 34.83
N ASP A 942 23.26 17.10 35.41
CA ASP A 942 22.57 18.31 35.86
C ASP A 942 22.06 19.15 34.68
N LEU A 943 22.77 19.16 33.54
CA LEU A 943 22.31 19.81 32.30
C LEU A 943 21.23 19.00 31.58
N GLU A 944 21.23 17.68 31.68
CA GLU A 944 20.18 16.79 31.17
C GLU A 944 18.93 16.82 32.06
N ALA A 945 19.11 16.93 33.38
CA ALA A 945 18.04 17.22 34.34
C ALA A 945 17.41 18.60 34.07
N LYS A 946 18.22 19.65 33.85
CA LYS A 946 17.72 20.98 33.43
C LYS A 946 17.12 21.03 32.03
N LYS A 947 17.44 20.08 31.14
CA LYS A 947 16.78 19.93 29.83
C LYS A 947 15.44 19.20 29.91
N THR A 948 15.21 18.45 30.99
CA THR A 948 13.98 17.68 31.22
C THR A 948 13.01 18.38 32.18
N GLU A 949 13.47 19.35 32.96
CA GLU A 949 12.61 20.29 33.68
C GLU A 949 11.93 21.28 32.70
N MET A 950 10.60 21.32 32.73
CA MET A 950 9.80 22.27 31.94
C MET A 950 10.04 23.70 32.42
N ASP A 951 10.72 24.48 31.59
CA ASP A 951 10.92 25.92 31.79
C ASP A 951 9.56 26.65 31.63
N ALA A 952 8.87 26.88 32.75
CA ALA A 952 7.53 27.49 32.82
C ALA A 952 7.45 28.92 32.24
N SER A 953 8.60 29.51 31.91
CA SER A 953 8.72 30.80 31.23
C SER A 953 8.47 30.73 29.71
N LYS A 954 8.40 29.53 29.11
CA LYS A 954 8.16 29.34 27.67
C LYS A 954 6.85 28.58 27.42
N PRO A 955 6.04 28.98 26.41
CA PRO A 955 4.77 28.32 26.13
C PRO A 955 4.97 26.91 25.55
N MET A 956 4.22 25.95 26.12
CA MET A 956 4.20 24.49 25.90
C MET A 956 3.99 23.97 24.46
N PHE A 957 3.84 24.84 23.46
CA PHE A 957 3.56 24.42 22.08
C PHE A 957 4.82 23.96 21.31
N ILE A 958 6.02 24.30 21.79
CA ILE A 958 7.29 24.07 21.06
C ILE A 958 7.75 22.60 21.11
N GLU A 959 7.35 21.82 22.11
CA GLU A 959 7.83 20.44 22.30
C GLU A 959 6.97 19.36 21.62
N LEU A 960 5.74 19.69 21.23
CA LEU A 960 4.81 18.77 20.56
C LEU A 960 5.05 18.61 19.04
N GLY A 961 6.06 19.28 18.48
CA GLY A 961 6.26 19.44 17.03
C GLY A 961 7.49 18.78 16.42
N ARG A 962 8.12 17.77 17.04
CA ARG A 962 9.25 17.06 16.41
C ARG A 962 8.80 15.81 15.65
N SER A 963 8.67 15.92 14.32
CA SER A 963 8.72 14.76 13.43
C SER A 963 10.17 14.39 13.09
N PHE A 964 10.44 13.08 13.02
CA PHE A 964 11.73 12.41 12.77
C PHE A 964 12.67 13.10 11.76
N GLN A 965 13.96 13.19 12.11
CA GLN A 965 15.06 13.37 11.15
C GLN A 965 15.39 12.01 10.51
N GLY A 966 14.92 11.82 9.29
CA GLY A 966 15.21 10.65 8.47
C GLY A 966 14.68 10.88 7.05
N ALA A 967 15.40 11.67 6.27
CA ALA A 967 14.97 12.06 4.93
C ALA A 967 15.18 10.92 3.92
N ALA A 968 14.14 10.10 3.73
CA ALA A 968 13.94 9.30 2.54
C ALA A 968 12.50 9.51 2.05
N GLY A 969 12.35 10.28 0.97
CA GLY A 969 11.22 10.17 0.04
C GLY A 969 9.97 11.01 0.30
N GLN A 970 9.73 11.94 -0.63
CA GLN A 970 8.46 12.52 -1.09
C GLN A 970 7.59 13.32 -0.11
N SER A 971 7.70 14.65 -0.20
CA SER A 971 6.69 15.60 0.31
C SER A 971 6.37 16.74 -0.67
N VAL A 972 6.52 16.54 -1.99
CA VAL A 972 6.33 17.63 -2.97
C VAL A 972 5.00 17.59 -3.73
N GLU A 973 4.22 16.51 -3.74
CA GLU A 973 3.01 16.50 -4.59
C GLU A 973 1.78 15.91 -3.92
N VAL A 974 1.24 16.58 -2.90
CA VAL A 974 -0.18 16.38 -2.55
C VAL A 974 -0.82 17.69 -2.09
N GLY A 975 -1.23 18.50 -3.06
CA GLY A 975 -2.03 19.71 -2.92
C GLY A 975 -2.15 20.32 -4.30
N THR A 976 -3.40 20.59 -4.75
CA THR A 976 -3.75 21.09 -6.10
C THR A 976 -2.62 21.87 -6.75
N SER A 977 -1.84 21.23 -7.63
CA SER A 977 -0.77 21.79 -8.47
C SER A 977 -0.49 23.27 -8.17
N SER A 978 0.14 23.57 -7.03
CA SER A 978 0.22 24.93 -6.48
C SER A 978 1.27 25.80 -7.18
N LEU A 979 1.77 25.33 -8.32
CA LEU A 979 2.41 26.12 -9.37
C LEU A 979 1.42 26.64 -10.43
N ARG A 980 0.16 26.20 -10.44
CA ARG A 980 -0.78 26.47 -11.55
C ARG A 980 -1.80 27.57 -11.30
N ARG A 981 -1.97 28.04 -10.04
CA ARG A 981 -2.76 29.26 -9.74
C ARG A 981 -1.94 30.55 -9.82
N GLN A 982 -0.62 30.47 -9.99
CA GLN A 982 0.29 31.61 -10.14
C GLN A 982 1.15 31.32 -11.39
N LEU A 983 1.11 31.98 -12.54
CA LEU A 983 0.68 33.31 -12.96
C LEU A 983 0.14 33.22 -14.41
N GLU A 984 -1.18 33.24 -14.64
CA GLU A 984 -1.65 33.50 -16.00
C GLU A 984 -1.51 35.00 -16.30
N ARG A 985 -0.67 35.32 -17.29
CA ARG A 985 -0.45 36.71 -17.74
C ARG A 985 -1.71 37.18 -18.47
N THR A 986 -2.37 38.19 -17.90
CA THR A 986 -3.49 38.88 -18.57
C THR A 986 -2.95 39.88 -19.57
N TYR A 987 -3.47 39.83 -20.81
CA TYR A 987 -3.12 40.78 -21.86
C TYR A 987 -4.22 41.81 -21.97
N ARG A 988 -3.86 43.08 -21.76
CA ARG A 988 -4.77 44.23 -21.89
C ARG A 988 -4.28 45.14 -23.01
N VAL A 989 -5.15 45.46 -23.96
CA VAL A 989 -4.89 46.39 -25.05
C VAL A 989 -5.68 47.67 -24.80
N THR A 990 -4.99 48.74 -24.45
CA THR A 990 -5.57 50.09 -24.40
C THR A 990 -5.22 50.84 -25.68
N PRO A 991 -5.93 51.94 -26.04
CA PRO A 991 -5.60 52.74 -27.22
C PRO A 991 -4.15 53.26 -27.26
N GLN A 992 -3.51 53.40 -26.09
CA GLN A 992 -2.13 53.85 -25.88
C GLN A 992 -1.07 52.73 -25.99
N SER A 993 -1.49 51.47 -26.13
CA SER A 993 -0.56 50.33 -26.19
C SER A 993 0.34 50.35 -27.43
N SER A 994 1.59 49.95 -27.25
CA SER A 994 2.59 49.90 -28.34
C SER A 994 2.20 48.88 -29.41
N ARG A 995 2.66 49.08 -30.65
CA ARG A 995 2.45 48.14 -31.76
C ARG A 995 2.97 46.73 -31.42
N THR A 996 4.05 46.63 -30.64
CA THR A 996 4.60 45.35 -30.17
C THR A 996 3.73 44.68 -29.11
N GLU A 997 3.16 45.45 -28.18
CA GLU A 997 2.23 44.94 -27.16
C GLU A 997 0.93 44.44 -27.79
N LYS A 998 0.39 45.18 -28.77
CA LYS A 998 -0.77 44.75 -29.57
C LYS A 998 -0.50 43.44 -30.32
N GLU A 999 0.70 43.28 -30.87
CA GLU A 999 1.08 42.04 -31.56
C GLU A 999 1.18 40.84 -30.62
N VAL A 1000 1.73 41.04 -29.41
CA VAL A 1000 1.74 40.01 -28.37
C VAL A 1000 0.31 39.67 -27.93
N ALA A 1001 -0.56 40.66 -27.77
CA ALA A 1001 -1.97 40.45 -27.43
C ALA A 1001 -2.73 39.70 -28.54
N ILE A 1002 -2.51 40.03 -29.81
CA ILE A 1002 -3.09 39.30 -30.96
C ILE A 1002 -2.68 37.82 -30.90
N ASN A 1003 -1.39 37.54 -30.68
CA ASN A 1003 -0.90 36.17 -30.55
C ASN A 1003 -1.54 35.45 -29.34
N ALA A 1004 -1.75 36.15 -28.23
CA ALA A 1004 -2.46 35.61 -27.07
C ALA A 1004 -3.93 35.30 -27.37
N ILE A 1005 -4.62 36.14 -28.16
CA ILE A 1005 -6.01 35.89 -28.58
C ILE A 1005 -6.09 34.60 -29.41
N TYR A 1006 -5.21 34.40 -30.38
CA TYR A 1006 -5.19 33.16 -31.15
C TYR A 1006 -4.85 31.94 -30.30
N ARG A 1007 -3.92 32.06 -29.34
CA ARG A 1007 -3.59 30.96 -28.42
C ARG A 1007 -4.80 30.54 -27.59
N GLN A 1008 -5.60 31.50 -27.13
CA GLN A 1008 -6.79 31.22 -26.32
C GLN A 1008 -7.99 30.74 -27.14
N VAL A 1009 -8.35 31.47 -28.20
CA VAL A 1009 -9.59 31.23 -28.96
C VAL A 1009 -9.41 30.07 -29.94
N MET A 1010 -8.22 29.90 -30.51
CA MET A 1010 -7.92 28.83 -31.47
C MET A 1010 -7.13 27.66 -30.86
N ASP A 1011 -6.89 27.62 -29.53
CA ASP A 1011 -6.11 26.59 -28.83
C ASP A 1011 -4.81 26.21 -29.60
N VAL A 1012 -3.93 27.20 -29.82
CA VAL A 1012 -2.62 27.01 -30.47
C VAL A 1012 -1.54 26.91 -29.39
N PHE A 1013 -1.03 25.69 -29.13
CA PHE A 1013 -0.18 25.39 -27.97
C PHE A 1013 1.28 25.84 -28.10
N THR A 1014 1.81 26.03 -29.33
CA THR A 1014 3.20 26.45 -29.56
C THR A 1014 3.35 27.31 -30.82
N GLY A 1015 4.15 28.37 -30.74
CA GLY A 1015 4.63 29.13 -31.91
C GLY A 1015 3.80 30.36 -32.32
N ILE A 1016 4.14 30.90 -33.51
CA ILE A 1016 3.40 31.93 -34.24
C ILE A 1016 2.21 31.21 -34.89
N PRO A 1017 0.96 31.71 -34.78
CA PRO A 1017 -0.20 31.06 -35.40
C PRO A 1017 0.02 30.91 -36.92
N PRO A 1018 -0.25 29.74 -37.51
CA PRO A 1018 -0.11 29.52 -38.96
C PRO A 1018 -0.86 30.59 -39.76
N SER A 1019 -0.30 31.03 -40.90
CA SER A 1019 -0.89 32.05 -41.77
C SER A 1019 -2.35 31.78 -42.11
N ASP A 1020 -2.70 30.51 -42.30
CA ASP A 1020 -4.01 30.06 -42.76
C ASP A 1020 -5.10 30.18 -41.68
N MET A 1021 -4.72 30.40 -40.42
CA MET A 1021 -5.61 30.62 -39.28
C MET A 1021 -5.69 32.09 -38.85
N ARG A 1022 -4.97 32.99 -39.52
CA ARG A 1022 -4.96 34.42 -39.19
C ARG A 1022 -6.00 35.17 -40.02
N LEU A 1023 -6.65 36.13 -39.38
CA LEU A 1023 -7.56 37.10 -39.98
C LEU A 1023 -6.82 38.43 -40.17
N SER A 1024 -6.11 38.56 -41.30
CA SER A 1024 -5.27 39.74 -41.60
C SER A 1024 -6.02 41.07 -41.51
N GLU A 1025 -7.28 41.10 -41.95
CA GLU A 1025 -8.15 42.28 -41.86
C GLU A 1025 -8.44 42.68 -40.42
N ALA A 1026 -8.80 41.73 -39.55
CA ALA A 1026 -9.09 42.00 -38.15
C ALA A 1026 -7.84 42.44 -37.39
N GLU A 1027 -6.68 41.86 -37.72
CA GLU A 1027 -5.41 42.23 -37.09
C GLU A 1027 -4.99 43.64 -37.43
N SER A 1028 -5.19 44.05 -38.69
CA SER A 1028 -4.88 45.40 -39.16
C SER A 1028 -5.79 46.42 -38.47
N LYS A 1029 -7.10 46.12 -38.37
CA LYS A 1029 -8.07 46.96 -37.67
C LYS A 1029 -7.76 47.10 -36.18
N LEU A 1030 -7.34 46.03 -35.50
CA LEU A 1030 -6.97 46.11 -34.08
C LEU A 1030 -5.63 46.83 -33.86
N LYS A 1031 -4.66 46.66 -34.77
CA LYS A 1031 -3.40 47.42 -34.75
C LYS A 1031 -3.67 48.93 -34.89
N ASN A 1032 -4.63 49.31 -35.74
CA ASN A 1032 -5.06 50.69 -36.00
C ASN A 1032 -6.03 51.29 -34.96
N ASN A 1033 -6.41 50.55 -33.91
CA ASN A 1033 -7.44 50.97 -32.93
C ASN A 1033 -8.87 51.15 -33.52
N GLU A 1034 -9.18 50.53 -34.65
CA GLU A 1034 -10.53 50.60 -35.27
C GLU A 1034 -11.52 49.62 -34.63
N ILE A 1035 -11.02 48.56 -33.98
CA ILE A 1035 -11.84 47.57 -33.25
C ILE A 1035 -11.23 47.26 -31.89
N SER A 1036 -12.09 46.93 -30.93
CA SER A 1036 -11.68 46.47 -29.59
C SER A 1036 -11.26 45.00 -29.57
N VAL A 1037 -10.61 44.55 -28.49
CA VAL A 1037 -10.26 43.13 -28.29
C VAL A 1037 -11.53 42.28 -28.28
N ARG A 1038 -12.61 42.76 -27.68
CA ARG A 1038 -13.91 42.09 -27.68
C ARG A 1038 -14.48 41.90 -29.08
N GLU A 1039 -14.42 42.93 -29.93
CA GLU A 1039 -14.90 42.83 -31.31
C GLU A 1039 -14.00 41.93 -32.17
N PHE A 1040 -12.69 41.94 -31.93
CA PHE A 1040 -11.76 41.02 -32.57
C PHE A 1040 -12.05 39.56 -32.18
N VAL A 1041 -12.25 39.27 -30.88
CA VAL A 1041 -12.62 37.93 -30.39
C VAL A 1041 -13.96 37.48 -30.99
N ARG A 1042 -14.96 38.38 -31.08
CA ARG A 1042 -16.25 38.10 -31.73
C ARG A 1042 -16.08 37.71 -33.20
N ARG A 1043 -15.29 38.47 -33.97
CA ARG A 1043 -15.01 38.18 -35.40
C ARG A 1043 -14.21 36.89 -35.57
N LEU A 1044 -13.29 36.58 -34.65
CA LEU A 1044 -12.49 35.36 -34.71
C LEU A 1044 -13.34 34.11 -34.43
N ALA A 1045 -14.17 34.13 -33.38
CA ALA A 1045 -15.02 32.99 -33.01
C ALA A 1045 -16.20 32.76 -33.99
N SER A 1046 -16.62 33.80 -34.74
CA SER A 1046 -17.62 33.68 -35.81
C SER A 1046 -17.03 33.34 -37.19
N SER A 1047 -15.70 33.24 -37.30
CA SER A 1047 -15.02 33.00 -38.58
C SER A 1047 -15.23 31.57 -39.11
N ASN A 1048 -15.09 31.43 -40.44
CA ASN A 1048 -15.08 30.11 -41.09
C ASN A 1048 -13.94 29.20 -40.60
N GLN A 1049 -12.82 29.79 -40.15
CA GLN A 1049 -11.67 29.05 -39.59
C GLN A 1049 -12.04 28.40 -38.25
N TYR A 1050 -12.71 29.15 -37.37
CA TYR A 1050 -13.19 28.61 -36.09
C TYR A 1050 -14.27 27.54 -36.31
N ARG A 1051 -15.20 27.79 -37.25
CA ARG A 1051 -16.26 26.84 -37.62
C ARG A 1051 -15.71 25.48 -38.06
N LYS A 1052 -14.75 25.45 -38.99
CA LYS A 1052 -14.15 24.19 -39.48
C LYS A 1052 -13.45 23.38 -38.37
N ARG A 1053 -12.86 24.06 -37.39
CA ARG A 1053 -12.04 23.42 -36.35
C ARG A 1053 -12.83 22.97 -35.13
N PHE A 1054 -13.81 23.76 -34.67
CA PHE A 1054 -14.49 23.54 -33.39
C PHE A 1054 -16.01 23.39 -33.50
N TYR A 1055 -16.61 23.64 -34.66
CA TYR A 1055 -18.06 23.49 -34.87
C TYR A 1055 -18.43 22.26 -35.70
N GLU A 1056 -17.86 22.12 -36.90
CA GLU A 1056 -18.19 21.02 -37.83
C GLU A 1056 -17.85 19.61 -37.32
N PRO A 1057 -16.70 19.37 -36.63
CA PRO A 1057 -16.34 18.02 -36.19
C PRO A 1057 -17.01 17.60 -34.87
N TYR A 1058 -17.69 18.52 -34.17
CA TYR A 1058 -18.22 18.27 -32.82
C TYR A 1058 -19.73 18.51 -32.75
N PRO A 1059 -20.49 17.73 -31.97
CA PRO A 1059 -21.91 18.00 -31.81
C PRO A 1059 -22.16 19.22 -30.89
N ASN A 1060 -23.38 19.76 -30.90
CA ASN A 1060 -23.67 21.07 -30.30
C ASN A 1060 -23.31 21.22 -28.81
N SER A 1061 -23.40 20.18 -27.99
CA SER A 1061 -23.06 20.30 -26.56
C SER A 1061 -21.55 20.45 -26.31
N LYS A 1062 -20.71 19.72 -27.05
CA LYS A 1062 -19.25 19.88 -27.00
C LYS A 1062 -18.83 21.23 -27.58
N VAL A 1063 -19.54 21.72 -28.61
CA VAL A 1063 -19.35 23.08 -29.12
C VAL A 1063 -19.60 24.12 -28.02
N ILE A 1064 -20.64 23.94 -27.19
CA ILE A 1064 -20.93 24.86 -26.07
C ILE A 1064 -19.81 24.82 -25.01
N ASP A 1065 -19.30 23.62 -24.68
CA ASP A 1065 -18.17 23.48 -23.76
C ASP A 1065 -16.92 24.17 -24.29
N LEU A 1066 -16.62 24.03 -25.59
CA LEU A 1066 -15.51 24.70 -26.25
C LEU A 1066 -15.73 26.22 -26.26
N LEU A 1067 -16.91 26.71 -26.64
CA LEU A 1067 -17.21 28.15 -26.66
C LEU A 1067 -17.05 28.78 -25.28
N THR A 1068 -17.55 28.13 -24.21
CA THR A 1068 -17.38 28.62 -22.84
C THR A 1068 -15.93 28.54 -22.37
N LYS A 1069 -15.17 27.52 -22.77
CA LYS A 1069 -13.72 27.45 -22.54
C LYS A 1069 -12.96 28.59 -23.23
N HIS A 1070 -13.20 28.81 -24.53
CA HIS A 1070 -12.44 29.79 -25.31
C HIS A 1070 -12.79 31.23 -24.95
N LEU A 1071 -14.08 31.53 -24.80
CA LEU A 1071 -14.58 32.90 -24.60
C LEU A 1071 -14.70 33.28 -23.13
N LEU A 1072 -15.05 32.34 -22.26
CA LEU A 1072 -15.21 32.58 -20.83
C LEU A 1072 -14.10 31.95 -19.99
N GLY A 1073 -13.18 31.15 -20.57
CA GLY A 1073 -12.07 30.57 -19.81
C GLY A 1073 -12.47 29.50 -18.79
N ARG A 1074 -13.74 29.08 -18.76
CA ARG A 1074 -14.28 28.15 -17.74
C ARG A 1074 -15.13 27.08 -18.40
N ALA A 1075 -15.40 26.00 -17.67
CA ALA A 1075 -16.43 25.05 -18.05
C ALA A 1075 -17.84 25.63 -17.84
N VAL A 1076 -18.85 24.94 -18.39
CA VAL A 1076 -20.26 25.30 -18.26
C VAL A 1076 -20.74 25.18 -16.81
N LEU A 1077 -21.51 26.17 -16.32
CA LEU A 1077 -21.95 26.27 -14.92
C LEU A 1077 -23.08 25.31 -14.56
N SER A 1078 -24.03 25.13 -15.47
CA SER A 1078 -25.30 24.43 -15.19
C SER A 1078 -25.93 23.87 -16.47
N GLN A 1079 -26.75 22.83 -16.32
CA GLN A 1079 -27.56 22.29 -17.41
C GLN A 1079 -28.51 23.34 -18.03
N ALA A 1080 -28.92 24.36 -17.26
CA ALA A 1080 -29.71 25.47 -17.79
C ALA A 1080 -28.94 26.26 -18.86
N GLU A 1081 -27.65 26.52 -18.63
CA GLU A 1081 -26.75 27.23 -19.55
C GLU A 1081 -26.52 26.41 -20.85
N ILE A 1082 -26.42 25.08 -20.73
CA ILE A 1082 -26.36 24.17 -21.89
C ILE A 1082 -27.64 24.27 -22.72
N ARG A 1083 -28.82 24.26 -22.08
CA ARG A 1083 -30.11 24.33 -22.78
C ARG A 1083 -30.28 25.66 -23.51
N THR A 1084 -29.89 26.78 -22.90
CA THR A 1084 -30.01 28.10 -23.53
C THR A 1084 -29.12 28.21 -24.76
N TYR A 1085 -27.84 27.84 -24.66
CA TYR A 1085 -26.93 27.93 -25.80
C TYR A 1085 -27.22 26.88 -26.86
N ASN A 1086 -27.70 25.69 -26.50
CA ASN A 1086 -28.12 24.68 -27.48
C ASN A 1086 -29.34 25.16 -28.28
N LYS A 1087 -30.30 25.83 -27.64
CA LYS A 1087 -31.45 26.44 -28.34
C LYS A 1087 -31.00 27.54 -29.32
N ILE A 1088 -30.05 28.38 -28.92
CA ILE A 1088 -29.50 29.44 -29.79
C ILE A 1088 -28.73 28.83 -30.97
N LEU A 1089 -27.87 27.86 -30.72
CA LEU A 1089 -27.11 27.16 -31.77
C LEU A 1089 -28.02 26.44 -32.76
N ALA A 1090 -29.07 25.75 -32.27
CA ALA A 1090 -30.00 25.02 -33.12
C ALA A 1090 -30.86 25.95 -34.01
N ASN A 1091 -31.26 27.12 -33.50
CA ASN A 1091 -32.19 28.00 -34.19
C ASN A 1091 -31.50 29.06 -35.06
N GLN A 1092 -30.35 29.58 -34.62
CA GLN A 1092 -29.71 30.79 -35.19
C GLN A 1092 -28.24 30.57 -35.58
N GLY A 1093 -27.68 29.38 -35.30
CA GLY A 1093 -26.32 29.00 -35.68
C GLY A 1093 -25.23 29.58 -34.77
N LEU A 1094 -23.97 29.35 -35.17
CA LEU A 1094 -22.77 29.66 -34.39
C LEU A 1094 -22.60 31.16 -34.10
N GLY A 1095 -22.84 32.04 -35.09
CA GLY A 1095 -22.64 33.48 -34.95
C GLY A 1095 -23.51 34.07 -33.82
N ALA A 1096 -24.79 33.73 -33.79
CA ALA A 1096 -25.70 34.17 -32.74
C ALA A 1096 -25.34 33.65 -31.34
N ALA A 1097 -24.80 32.43 -31.24
CA ALA A 1097 -24.32 31.89 -29.97
C ALA A 1097 -23.06 32.62 -29.47
N VAL A 1098 -22.13 32.94 -30.36
CA VAL A 1098 -20.94 33.76 -30.03
C VAL A 1098 -21.37 35.16 -29.59
N ASP A 1099 -22.33 35.77 -30.28
CA ASP A 1099 -22.86 37.09 -29.91
C ASP A 1099 -23.56 37.08 -28.55
N ALA A 1100 -24.30 36.02 -28.24
CA ALA A 1100 -24.92 35.84 -26.92
C ALA A 1100 -23.89 35.69 -25.80
N ILE A 1101 -22.80 34.94 -26.02
CA ILE A 1101 -21.74 34.72 -25.02
C ILE A 1101 -20.90 35.99 -24.83
N VAL A 1102 -20.41 36.59 -25.91
CA VAL A 1102 -19.60 37.82 -25.86
C VAL A 1102 -20.44 39.01 -25.40
N GLY A 1103 -21.75 38.99 -25.67
CA GLY A 1103 -22.74 39.97 -25.20
C GLY A 1103 -23.15 39.81 -23.73
N SER A 1104 -22.79 38.70 -23.08
CA SER A 1104 -23.20 38.40 -21.71
C SER A 1104 -22.63 39.40 -20.69
N GLU A 1105 -23.36 39.60 -19.58
CA GLU A 1105 -22.86 40.41 -18.45
C GLU A 1105 -21.59 39.83 -17.85
N GLU A 1106 -21.42 38.50 -17.88
CA GLU A 1106 -20.22 37.85 -17.34
C GLU A 1106 -18.98 38.21 -18.15
N TYR A 1107 -19.07 38.16 -19.48
CA TYR A 1107 -17.96 38.55 -20.35
C TYR A 1107 -17.57 40.02 -20.10
N SER A 1108 -18.57 40.90 -20.03
CA SER A 1108 -18.37 42.32 -19.74
C SER A 1108 -17.70 42.54 -18.38
N LYS A 1109 -18.20 41.93 -17.29
CA LYS A 1109 -17.65 42.11 -15.93
C LYS A 1109 -16.20 41.66 -15.78
N VAL A 1110 -15.76 40.68 -16.56
CA VAL A 1110 -14.48 39.98 -16.33
C VAL A 1110 -13.43 40.44 -17.34
N PHE A 1111 -13.80 40.62 -18.61
CA PHE A 1111 -12.86 40.98 -19.68
C PHE A 1111 -13.04 42.41 -20.21
N ASN A 1112 -14.20 43.05 -19.99
CA ASN A 1112 -14.53 44.34 -20.59
C ASN A 1112 -14.28 44.32 -22.13
N GLU A 1113 -13.79 45.43 -22.69
CA GLU A 1113 -13.49 45.54 -24.13
C GLU A 1113 -12.01 45.35 -24.47
N ASP A 1114 -11.13 45.43 -23.47
CA ASP A 1114 -9.67 45.56 -23.63
C ASP A 1114 -8.89 44.29 -23.26
N ILE A 1115 -9.49 43.35 -22.51
CA ILE A 1115 -8.77 42.20 -21.94
C ILE A 1115 -9.00 40.96 -22.80
N VAL A 1116 -7.92 40.27 -23.14
CA VAL A 1116 -7.96 38.98 -23.83
C VAL A 1116 -8.49 37.91 -22.87
N PRO A 1117 -9.45 37.05 -23.30
CA PRO A 1117 -9.89 35.93 -22.48
C PRO A 1117 -8.71 35.05 -22.02
N TYR A 1118 -8.78 34.58 -20.78
CA TYR A 1118 -7.76 33.72 -20.17
C TYR A 1118 -8.45 32.62 -19.37
N ARG A 1119 -7.71 31.58 -18.97
CA ARG A 1119 -8.32 30.42 -18.30
C ARG A 1119 -8.65 30.80 -16.86
N ARG A 1120 -9.85 30.43 -16.43
CA ARG A 1120 -10.41 30.75 -15.13
C ARG A 1120 -10.79 29.47 -14.42
N TYR A 1121 -10.52 29.44 -13.12
CA TYR A 1121 -10.85 28.31 -12.26
C TYR A 1121 -11.85 28.75 -11.17
N PRO A 1122 -13.13 28.95 -11.54
CA PRO A 1122 -14.15 29.46 -10.61
C PRO A 1122 -14.35 28.50 -9.43
N THR A 1123 -14.41 29.04 -8.22
CA THR A 1123 -14.58 28.28 -6.97
C THR A 1123 -16.05 28.04 -6.60
N LEU A 1124 -16.96 28.86 -7.14
CA LEU A 1124 -18.41 28.74 -7.03
C LEU A 1124 -19.00 28.76 -8.45
N PRO A 1125 -20.02 27.94 -8.79
CA PRO A 1125 -20.72 26.92 -8.00
C PRO A 1125 -19.91 25.62 -7.75
N ALA A 1126 -20.37 24.79 -6.81
CA ALA A 1126 -19.75 23.51 -6.48
C ALA A 1126 -19.64 22.58 -7.72
N GLY A 1127 -18.44 22.08 -8.01
CA GLY A 1127 -18.16 21.22 -9.17
C GLY A 1127 -17.50 21.92 -10.35
N ASN A 1128 -17.69 23.23 -10.52
CA ASN A 1128 -17.15 23.96 -11.68
C ASN A 1128 -15.62 24.10 -11.64
N TYR A 1129 -15.01 24.15 -10.45
CA TYR A 1129 -13.55 24.16 -10.32
C TYR A 1129 -12.92 22.91 -10.95
N LEU A 1130 -13.42 21.72 -10.60
CA LEU A 1130 -12.90 20.46 -11.14
C LEU A 1130 -13.18 20.33 -12.64
N ALA A 1131 -14.39 20.71 -13.08
CA ALA A 1131 -14.75 20.71 -14.49
C ALA A 1131 -13.86 21.66 -15.32
N SER A 1132 -13.58 22.86 -14.80
CA SER A 1132 -12.69 23.84 -15.45
C SER A 1132 -11.22 23.39 -15.42
N VAL A 1133 -10.75 22.74 -14.35
CA VAL A 1133 -9.41 22.11 -14.31
C VAL A 1133 -9.30 21.07 -15.40
N LYS A 1134 -10.26 20.15 -15.51
CA LYS A 1134 -10.24 19.13 -16.56
C LYS A 1134 -10.37 19.72 -17.96
N ALA A 1135 -11.25 20.71 -18.15
CA ALA A 1135 -11.45 21.36 -19.45
C ALA A 1135 -10.23 22.15 -19.93
N ASN A 1136 -9.47 22.75 -19.01
CA ASN A 1136 -8.31 23.57 -19.34
C ASN A 1136 -7.00 22.75 -19.40
N ASP A 1137 -6.85 21.69 -18.61
CA ASP A 1137 -5.60 20.92 -18.47
C ASP A 1137 -5.58 19.58 -19.22
N GLU A 1138 -6.74 18.93 -19.44
CA GLU A 1138 -6.82 17.74 -20.29
C GLU A 1138 -7.12 18.19 -21.73
N GLU A 1139 -6.35 17.72 -22.71
CA GLU A 1139 -6.54 18.07 -24.12
C GLU A 1139 -7.93 17.62 -24.62
N LEU A 1140 -8.90 18.54 -24.53
CA LEU A 1140 -10.31 18.30 -24.86
C LEU A 1140 -10.57 17.93 -26.33
N ILE A 1141 -9.62 18.18 -27.22
CA ILE A 1141 -9.76 17.98 -28.67
C ILE A 1141 -9.76 16.47 -29.00
N SER A 1142 -9.02 15.64 -28.24
CA SER A 1142 -8.92 14.20 -28.48
C SER A 1142 -9.81 13.34 -27.57
N THR A 1143 -10.51 13.93 -26.60
CA THR A 1143 -11.34 13.21 -25.63
C THR A 1143 -12.80 13.07 -26.08
N PRO A 1144 -13.36 11.84 -26.09
CA PRO A 1144 -14.74 11.59 -26.53
C PRO A 1144 -15.77 12.26 -25.60
N TRP A 1145 -16.92 12.62 -26.20
CA TRP A 1145 -18.03 13.43 -25.65
C TRP A 1145 -18.53 13.06 -24.23
N SER A 1146 -18.31 11.85 -23.74
CA SER A 1146 -19.04 11.29 -22.61
C SER A 1146 -18.53 11.66 -21.21
N SER A 1147 -17.30 12.18 -21.06
CA SER A 1147 -16.66 12.23 -19.72
C SER A 1147 -16.80 13.53 -18.94
N LEU A 1148 -17.27 14.63 -19.54
CA LEU A 1148 -17.13 15.97 -18.94
C LEU A 1148 -18.39 16.86 -18.92
N SER A 1149 -19.51 16.43 -19.51
CA SER A 1149 -20.73 17.25 -19.45
C SER A 1149 -21.33 17.27 -18.02
N PRO A 1150 -21.72 18.45 -17.48
CA PRO A 1150 -22.44 18.57 -16.21
C PRO A 1150 -23.76 17.76 -16.18
N SER A 1151 -24.31 17.42 -17.34
CA SER A 1151 -25.53 16.60 -17.47
C SER A 1151 -25.40 15.20 -16.87
N LEU A 1152 -24.16 14.70 -16.67
CA LEU A 1152 -23.89 13.40 -16.05
C LEU A 1152 -23.64 13.48 -14.54
N VAL A 1153 -23.35 14.66 -13.99
CA VAL A 1153 -23.03 14.80 -12.55
C VAL A 1153 -24.28 14.61 -11.69
N ASP A 1154 -25.46 14.87 -12.26
CA ASP A 1154 -26.76 14.65 -11.60
C ASP A 1154 -27.46 13.33 -12.02
N ASN A 1155 -26.83 12.48 -12.84
CA ASN A 1155 -27.41 11.20 -13.26
C ASN A 1155 -26.78 10.03 -12.49
N PRO A 1156 -27.46 9.43 -11.49
CA PRO A 1156 -26.89 8.38 -10.63
C PRO A 1156 -26.63 7.05 -11.35
N PHE A 1157 -26.90 6.95 -12.66
CA PHE A 1157 -26.75 5.72 -13.45
C PHE A 1157 -25.50 5.65 -14.33
N ALA A 1158 -24.69 6.70 -14.43
CA ALA A 1158 -23.53 6.72 -15.34
C ALA A 1158 -22.17 6.44 -14.67
N MET A 1159 -22.14 6.15 -13.37
CA MET A 1159 -20.99 5.50 -12.70
C MET A 1159 -21.30 4.02 -12.48
N ARG A 1160 -21.32 3.26 -13.57
CA ARG A 1160 -21.20 1.79 -13.58
C ARG A 1160 -20.04 1.38 -14.47
#